data_AF-A0A1Z5JHZ4-F1
#
_entry.id   AF-A0A1Z5JHZ4-F1
#
_cell.length_a   1.000
_cell.length_b   1.000
_cell.length_c   1.000
_cell.angle_alpha   90.00
_cell.angle_beta   90.00
_cell.angle_gamma   90.00
#
_symmetry.space_group_name_H-M   'P 1'
#
loop_
_entity.id
_entity.type
_entity.pdbx_description
1 polymer ?
#
loop_
_entity_poly.entity_id
_entity_poly.type
_entity_poly.pdbx_seq_one_letter_code
_entity_poly.pdbx_strand_id
1 'polypeptide(L)'
;MSSFHYKPELALRRAQELREIRQEDAALALLHEVLSNRRNRTWSPAYEQIMITYLDLCLDLHKSREAKDGLHQYRNLSQSQAPGSLEKVIRYLMEQAERKCDEAQKFAMELESRTAEEDDEEEGFAASPQAILLSTMSTDPAKSQRDSTVLLPSLKFLWETYRAILDILRSNSKLEFVYHAAAQNALQFCQTYKRRMEFRHLCDMLRLHLGNLRQYGGDDDIKSNKVRGWEGWSQDSVELHLQTRFAQLETASVLHRYTEGFRTVEDIYNILQIGRGKTPPKAKLMAAYYEKLTTLFWVSENYLFHAFAWYKYYSLCREFHRGMSEEMKQRQASAVLLAALCIPPNYNSNGGGVFQDDVMKQKMSRMAVLLGFHTRHPTREVLLQEIKSKNLLDQVPDYLRDLYNLLEQTQDPVIMVEQTQPLLERLQKEVGSTYDQDTGIADNTLGRYVKPLENVLLLRLIVNLNQAYHTVSLDYLQRLTTGITFHQIEKSLVQFTQTKAITVRIDHRAGCLRFGATIDWDSSQLTVLGKSLEQVAKSIHPPAPTDRLSEYQRIRESLEDDHTELLKRKELIEKRKEQAERDVQEKLRLAAQRKAEEDAARKAEEEKRIAREQRLRELEKQRKIQQELDNQEKKRFLTAMGKDTEAMTDEQISQIDTEALQREHQEKLNKKKEEAERKTKEAAKKLDYMVRAIRIEELPLIRKKYEEKVNHDRDLYEKENEEKVKIAKKRWEEDVKAKKALEAHTVFSYCQKFEDMVMTWREAEHSVLCAEAEINADAEAERAKFRRARKRKEDEAKRKAEEEARQKAEEEQRRAAEEKQKREEAKREKEAAEEKGRQAELKRMDEDRKKKEGKYVPPALRGRSGDTGGSGGGTGEQRRFGGGDAGGYPGGGRYDARSSGSRQEGRSDAGRWR
;
A
#
# COMPACT_ATOMS: atom_id res chain seq x y z
N MET A 1 -6.13 -49.96 -13.73
CA MET A 1 -4.90 -50.50 -14.35
C MET A 1 -4.41 -49.44 -15.33
N SER A 2 -3.32 -48.74 -15.02
CA SER A 2 -2.78 -47.66 -15.86
C SER A 2 -2.01 -48.24 -17.04
N SER A 3 -2.44 -47.91 -18.26
CA SER A 3 -1.80 -48.37 -19.50
C SER A 3 -0.57 -47.51 -19.77
N PHE A 4 0.61 -48.03 -19.42
CA PHE A 4 1.89 -47.37 -19.69
C PHE A 4 2.21 -47.37 -21.19
N HIS A 5 1.81 -46.31 -21.88
CA HIS A 5 2.22 -46.07 -23.27
C HIS A 5 3.61 -45.40 -23.31
N TYR A 6 4.63 -46.13 -23.75
CA TYR A 6 6.00 -45.61 -23.90
C TYR A 6 6.16 -44.63 -25.06
N LYS A 7 5.28 -44.65 -26.06
CA LYS A 7 5.33 -43.77 -27.25
C LYS A 7 4.08 -42.89 -27.36
N PRO A 8 4.21 -41.56 -27.51
CA PRO A 8 3.08 -40.64 -27.62
C PRO A 8 2.18 -40.94 -28.83
N GLU A 9 2.76 -41.40 -29.95
CA GLU A 9 2.00 -41.79 -31.16
C GLU A 9 0.99 -42.92 -30.91
N LEU A 10 1.34 -43.86 -30.03
CA LEU A 10 0.46 -44.99 -29.70
C LEU A 10 -0.73 -44.53 -28.85
N ALA A 11 -0.49 -43.56 -27.94
CA ALA A 11 -1.55 -42.95 -27.15
C ALA A 11 -2.52 -42.14 -28.02
N LEU A 12 -2.02 -41.43 -29.04
CA LEU A 12 -2.86 -40.70 -30.00
C LEU A 12 -3.79 -41.66 -30.77
N ARG A 13 -3.25 -42.76 -31.32
CA ARG A 13 -4.07 -43.77 -32.02
C ARG A 13 -5.12 -44.36 -31.09
N ARG A 14 -4.72 -44.70 -29.86
CA ARG A 14 -5.67 -45.26 -28.87
C ARG A 14 -6.76 -44.27 -28.48
N ALA A 15 -6.45 -42.99 -28.36
CA ALA A 15 -7.45 -41.96 -28.11
C ALA A 15 -8.42 -41.77 -29.30
N GLN A 16 -7.92 -41.87 -30.54
CA GLN A 16 -8.76 -41.84 -31.74
C GLN A 16 -9.70 -43.05 -31.81
N GLU A 17 -9.21 -44.26 -31.53
CA GLU A 17 -10.05 -45.47 -31.42
C GLU A 17 -11.14 -45.31 -30.34
N LEU A 18 -10.79 -44.76 -29.17
CA LEU A 18 -11.76 -44.51 -28.11
C LEU A 18 -12.80 -43.45 -28.49
N ARG A 19 -12.40 -42.44 -29.29
CA ARG A 19 -13.32 -41.45 -29.85
C ARG A 19 -14.30 -42.09 -30.84
N GLU A 20 -13.83 -42.99 -31.70
CA GLU A 20 -14.70 -43.75 -32.61
C GLU A 20 -15.72 -44.62 -31.86
N ILE A 21 -15.32 -45.17 -30.70
CA ILE A 21 -16.19 -45.98 -29.82
C ILE A 21 -17.12 -45.09 -28.94
N ARG A 22 -17.11 -43.76 -29.11
CA ARG A 22 -17.85 -42.76 -28.30
C ARG A 22 -17.51 -42.77 -26.80
N GLN A 23 -16.31 -43.22 -26.43
CA GLN A 23 -15.79 -43.15 -25.06
C GLN A 23 -14.86 -41.94 -24.90
N GLU A 24 -15.43 -40.74 -25.03
CA GLU A 24 -14.68 -39.48 -25.03
C GLU A 24 -14.01 -39.18 -23.67
N ASP A 25 -14.67 -39.51 -22.55
CA ASP A 25 -14.10 -39.35 -21.20
C ASP A 25 -12.85 -40.22 -20.97
N ALA A 26 -12.88 -41.46 -21.46
CA ALA A 26 -11.75 -42.37 -21.34
C ALA A 26 -10.58 -41.95 -22.25
N ALA A 27 -10.91 -41.47 -23.46
CA ALA A 27 -9.92 -40.90 -24.38
C ALA A 27 -9.23 -39.68 -23.75
N LEU A 28 -10.00 -38.76 -23.15
CA LEU A 28 -9.48 -37.57 -22.48
C LEU A 28 -8.55 -37.94 -21.32
N ALA A 29 -8.98 -38.85 -20.44
CA ALA A 29 -8.17 -39.28 -19.30
C ALA A 29 -6.82 -39.90 -19.73
N LEU A 30 -6.83 -40.70 -20.81
CA LEU A 30 -5.62 -41.28 -21.39
C LEU A 30 -4.66 -40.20 -21.90
N LEU A 31 -5.17 -39.21 -22.65
CA LEU A 31 -4.36 -38.10 -23.16
C LEU A 31 -3.84 -37.21 -22.02
N HIS A 32 -4.64 -36.96 -20.98
CA HIS A 32 -4.23 -36.21 -19.80
C HIS A 32 -3.09 -36.91 -19.04
N GLU A 33 -3.17 -38.23 -18.87
CA GLU A 33 -2.11 -39.01 -18.23
C GLU A 33 -0.79 -38.88 -19.00
N VAL A 34 -0.85 -38.93 -20.33
CA VAL A 34 0.33 -38.78 -21.20
C VAL A 34 0.95 -37.38 -21.09
N LEU A 35 0.15 -36.31 -21.05
CA LEU A 35 0.63 -34.93 -20.89
C LEU A 35 1.21 -34.67 -19.49
N SER A 36 0.66 -35.32 -18.47
CA SER A 36 1.10 -35.15 -17.07
C SER A 36 2.38 -35.94 -16.73
N ASN A 37 2.75 -36.90 -17.58
CA ASN A 37 3.82 -37.84 -17.30
C ASN A 37 5.21 -37.17 -17.29
N ARG A 38 5.88 -37.23 -16.15
CA ARG A 38 7.21 -36.62 -15.95
C ARG A 38 8.35 -37.32 -16.72
N ARG A 39 8.15 -38.57 -17.18
CA ARG A 39 9.22 -39.36 -17.84
C ARG A 39 9.50 -38.91 -19.28
N ASN A 40 8.52 -38.37 -20.00
CA ASN A 40 8.67 -38.03 -21.43
C ASN A 40 8.72 -36.51 -21.65
N ARG A 41 9.76 -35.85 -21.12
CA ARG A 41 9.89 -34.39 -21.11
C ARG A 41 10.52 -33.79 -22.37
N THR A 42 10.82 -34.62 -23.36
CA THR A 42 11.26 -34.20 -24.70
C THR A 42 10.06 -34.02 -25.61
N TRP A 43 9.91 -32.82 -26.16
CA TRP A 43 8.85 -32.49 -27.11
C TRP A 43 9.09 -33.23 -28.43
N SER A 44 7.98 -33.62 -29.06
CA SER A 44 7.93 -34.22 -30.39
C SER A 44 6.66 -33.71 -31.11
N PRO A 45 6.62 -33.71 -32.45
CA PRO A 45 5.44 -33.26 -33.21
C PRO A 45 4.16 -34.04 -32.88
N ALA A 46 4.27 -35.28 -32.42
CA ALA A 46 3.12 -36.06 -31.96
C ALA A 46 2.38 -35.40 -30.78
N TYR A 47 3.09 -34.68 -29.91
CA TYR A 47 2.46 -33.95 -28.80
C TYR A 47 1.61 -32.77 -29.27
N GLU A 48 1.92 -32.14 -30.41
CA GLU A 48 1.06 -31.11 -31.00
C GLU A 48 -0.30 -31.71 -31.41
N GLN A 49 -0.30 -32.85 -32.10
CA GLN A 49 -1.52 -33.54 -32.51
C GLN A 49 -2.30 -34.11 -31.31
N ILE A 50 -1.59 -34.63 -30.29
CA ILE A 50 -2.20 -35.04 -29.03
C ILE A 50 -2.89 -33.86 -28.35
N MET A 51 -2.26 -32.68 -28.34
CA MET A 51 -2.85 -31.52 -27.68
C MET A 51 -4.07 -31.00 -28.44
N ILE A 52 -4.03 -30.98 -29.78
CA ILE A 52 -5.19 -30.61 -30.62
C ILE A 52 -6.38 -31.54 -30.34
N THR A 53 -6.16 -32.86 -30.41
CA THR A 53 -7.22 -33.86 -30.13
C THR A 53 -7.72 -33.81 -28.69
N TYR A 54 -6.82 -33.57 -27.73
CA TYR A 54 -7.20 -33.37 -26.33
C TYR A 54 -8.10 -32.14 -26.15
N LEU A 55 -7.79 -31.04 -26.82
CA LEU A 55 -8.59 -29.82 -26.76
C LEU A 55 -9.94 -29.95 -27.45
N ASP A 56 -10.01 -30.66 -28.59
CA ASP A 56 -11.29 -30.99 -29.24
C ASP A 56 -12.20 -31.77 -28.29
N LEU A 57 -11.67 -32.79 -27.60
CA LEU A 57 -12.43 -33.55 -26.60
C LEU A 57 -12.85 -32.68 -25.40
N CYS A 58 -11.98 -31.78 -24.94
CA CYS A 58 -12.34 -30.85 -23.86
C CYS A 58 -13.46 -29.87 -24.29
N LEU A 59 -13.44 -29.45 -25.55
CA LEU A 59 -14.45 -28.59 -26.18
C LEU A 59 -15.77 -29.34 -26.35
N ASP A 60 -15.76 -30.61 -26.74
CA ASP A 60 -16.96 -31.46 -26.90
C ASP A 60 -17.64 -31.69 -25.54
N LEU A 61 -16.84 -31.96 -24.51
CA LEU A 61 -17.33 -32.25 -23.15
C LEU A 61 -17.53 -31.00 -22.26
N HIS A 62 -17.27 -29.79 -22.76
CA HIS A 62 -17.33 -28.53 -22.01
C HIS A 62 -16.47 -28.47 -20.74
N LYS A 63 -15.33 -29.18 -20.71
CA LYS A 63 -14.43 -29.29 -19.53
C LYS A 63 -13.31 -28.25 -19.56
N SER A 64 -13.64 -26.99 -19.22
CA SER A 64 -12.69 -25.86 -19.27
C SER A 64 -11.50 -26.00 -18.31
N ARG A 65 -11.69 -26.63 -17.15
CA ARG A 65 -10.63 -26.87 -16.17
C ARG A 65 -9.56 -27.82 -16.69
N GLU A 66 -9.97 -28.93 -17.30
CA GLU A 66 -9.06 -29.93 -17.86
C GLU A 66 -8.31 -29.36 -19.07
N ALA A 67 -8.96 -28.53 -19.89
CA ALA A 67 -8.30 -27.77 -20.95
C ALA A 67 -7.19 -26.86 -20.40
N LYS A 68 -7.47 -26.11 -19.33
CA LYS A 68 -6.49 -25.25 -18.65
C LYS A 68 -5.30 -26.06 -18.11
N ASP A 69 -5.57 -27.15 -17.38
CA ASP A 69 -4.52 -27.98 -16.79
C ASP A 69 -3.64 -28.63 -17.87
N GLY A 70 -4.25 -29.15 -18.95
CA GLY A 70 -3.54 -29.70 -20.10
C GLY A 70 -2.67 -28.66 -20.81
N LEU A 71 -3.17 -27.43 -21.01
CA LEU A 71 -2.39 -26.34 -21.60
C LEU A 71 -1.21 -25.91 -20.72
N HIS A 72 -1.36 -25.87 -19.40
CA HIS A 72 -0.25 -25.59 -18.49
C HIS A 72 0.85 -26.67 -18.58
N GLN A 73 0.46 -27.93 -18.65
CA GLN A 73 1.39 -29.05 -18.85
C GLN A 73 2.10 -28.94 -20.21
N TYR A 74 1.34 -28.69 -21.28
CA TYR A 74 1.88 -28.55 -22.63
C TYR A 74 2.81 -27.33 -22.78
N ARG A 75 2.49 -26.19 -22.14
CA ARG A 75 3.40 -25.04 -22.07
C ARG A 75 4.74 -25.43 -21.45
N ASN A 76 4.73 -26.13 -20.31
CA ASN A 76 5.97 -26.52 -19.62
C ASN A 76 6.84 -27.45 -20.47
N LEU A 77 6.23 -28.25 -21.36
CA LEU A 77 6.91 -29.13 -22.31
C LEU A 77 7.47 -28.37 -23.52
N SER A 78 6.66 -27.50 -24.13
CA SER A 78 6.96 -26.83 -25.40
C SER A 78 7.80 -25.54 -25.27
N GLN A 79 7.74 -24.84 -24.12
CA GLN A 79 8.30 -23.50 -23.96
C GLN A 79 9.80 -23.40 -24.28
N SER A 80 10.59 -24.43 -23.98
CA SER A 80 12.04 -24.44 -24.26
C SER A 80 12.42 -24.99 -25.63
N GLN A 81 11.62 -25.91 -26.21
CA GLN A 81 11.99 -26.65 -27.41
C GLN A 81 11.26 -26.17 -28.68
N ALA A 82 9.97 -25.84 -28.57
CA ALA A 82 9.12 -25.48 -29.71
C ALA A 82 8.02 -24.48 -29.31
N PRO A 83 8.37 -23.20 -29.05
CA PRO A 83 7.39 -22.18 -28.68
C PRO A 83 6.34 -21.89 -29.77
N GLY A 84 6.69 -22.07 -31.06
CA GLY A 84 5.75 -21.89 -32.17
C GLY A 84 4.64 -22.96 -32.24
N SER A 85 4.89 -24.15 -31.71
CA SER A 85 3.86 -25.20 -31.61
C SER A 85 2.78 -24.80 -30.60
N LEU A 86 3.17 -24.19 -29.47
CA LEU A 86 2.24 -23.63 -28.49
C LEU A 86 1.36 -22.52 -29.08
N GLU A 87 1.93 -21.64 -29.89
CA GLU A 87 1.17 -20.62 -30.62
C GLU A 87 0.09 -21.23 -31.52
N LYS A 88 0.44 -22.24 -32.31
CA LYS A 88 -0.48 -22.91 -33.23
C LYS A 88 -1.63 -23.59 -32.47
N VAL A 89 -1.32 -24.29 -31.37
CA VAL A 89 -2.33 -24.93 -30.51
C VAL A 89 -3.28 -23.91 -29.89
N ILE A 90 -2.76 -22.76 -29.43
CA ILE A 90 -3.59 -21.70 -28.83
C ILE A 90 -4.49 -21.03 -29.88
N ARG A 91 -3.97 -20.69 -31.06
CA ARG A 91 -4.77 -20.12 -32.15
C ARG A 91 -5.88 -21.08 -32.56
N TYR A 92 -5.57 -22.36 -32.71
CA TYR A 92 -6.56 -23.40 -33.00
C TYR A 92 -7.64 -23.46 -31.92
N LEU A 93 -7.26 -23.45 -30.63
CA LEU A 93 -8.23 -23.46 -29.53
C LEU A 93 -9.17 -22.25 -29.57
N MET A 94 -8.64 -21.05 -29.82
CA MET A 94 -9.46 -19.84 -29.91
C MET A 94 -10.47 -19.93 -31.05
N GLU A 95 -10.02 -20.29 -32.24
CA GLU A 95 -10.87 -20.41 -33.43
C GLU A 95 -11.96 -21.48 -33.25
N GLN A 96 -11.62 -22.63 -32.65
CA GLN A 96 -12.59 -23.68 -32.38
C GLN A 96 -13.60 -23.30 -31.28
N ALA A 97 -13.16 -22.61 -30.22
CA ALA A 97 -14.05 -22.15 -29.16
C ALA A 97 -15.01 -21.05 -29.65
N GLU A 98 -14.51 -20.12 -30.49
CA GLU A 98 -15.32 -19.09 -31.16
C GLU A 98 -16.35 -19.74 -32.09
N ARG A 99 -15.92 -20.68 -32.96
CA ARG A 99 -16.81 -21.43 -33.86
C ARG A 99 -17.94 -22.14 -33.12
N LYS A 100 -17.64 -22.80 -32.00
CA LYS A 100 -18.68 -23.47 -31.18
C LYS A 100 -19.66 -22.49 -30.54
N CYS A 101 -19.20 -21.30 -30.16
CA CYS A 101 -20.10 -20.27 -29.67
C CYS A 101 -21.01 -19.73 -30.77
N ASP A 102 -20.48 -19.54 -31.98
CA ASP A 102 -21.27 -19.11 -33.13
C ASP A 102 -22.29 -20.17 -33.54
N GLU A 103 -21.93 -21.46 -33.49
CA GLU A 103 -22.86 -22.58 -33.70
C GLU A 103 -23.96 -22.59 -32.63
N ALA A 104 -23.60 -22.42 -31.35
CA ALA A 104 -24.58 -22.34 -30.26
C ALA A 104 -25.50 -21.10 -30.39
N GLN A 105 -24.97 -19.98 -30.88
CA GLN A 105 -25.75 -18.77 -31.15
C GLN A 105 -26.73 -18.98 -32.31
N LYS A 106 -26.28 -19.58 -33.42
CA LYS A 106 -27.15 -19.94 -34.55
C LYS A 106 -28.25 -20.90 -34.10
N PHE A 107 -27.90 -21.91 -33.31
CA PHE A 107 -28.87 -22.85 -32.77
C PHE A 107 -29.90 -22.16 -31.85
N ALA A 108 -29.47 -21.21 -31.01
CA ALA A 108 -30.38 -20.42 -30.19
C ALA A 108 -31.33 -19.54 -31.03
N MET A 109 -30.82 -18.94 -32.12
CA MET A 109 -31.63 -18.16 -33.08
C MET A 109 -32.62 -19.03 -33.87
N GLU A 110 -32.21 -20.23 -34.31
CA GLU A 110 -33.10 -21.20 -34.95
C GLU A 110 -34.19 -21.69 -33.99
N LEU A 111 -33.86 -21.86 -32.70
CA LEU A 111 -34.86 -22.18 -31.69
C LEU A 111 -35.85 -21.02 -31.50
N GLU A 112 -35.38 -19.78 -31.54
CA GLU A 112 -36.22 -18.57 -31.46
C GLU A 112 -37.18 -18.49 -32.66
N SER A 113 -36.69 -18.70 -33.88
CA SER A 113 -37.55 -18.67 -35.08
C SER A 113 -38.61 -19.77 -35.07
N ARG A 114 -38.25 -21.00 -34.67
CA ARG A 114 -39.23 -22.10 -34.57
C ARG A 114 -40.31 -21.84 -33.54
N THR A 115 -39.95 -21.26 -32.40
CA THR A 115 -40.95 -20.91 -31.38
C THR A 115 -41.81 -19.71 -31.77
N ALA A 116 -41.30 -18.80 -32.60
CA ALA A 116 -42.09 -17.69 -33.12
C ALA A 116 -43.11 -18.17 -34.16
N GLU A 117 -42.74 -19.15 -35.00
CA GLU A 117 -43.66 -19.82 -35.93
C GLU A 117 -44.76 -20.61 -35.21
N GLU A 118 -44.45 -21.23 -34.06
CA GLU A 118 -45.43 -21.94 -33.22
C GLU A 118 -46.35 -20.98 -32.44
N ASP A 119 -45.86 -19.82 -31.99
CA ASP A 119 -46.65 -18.80 -31.28
C ASP A 119 -47.64 -18.04 -32.23
N ASP A 120 -47.34 -17.91 -33.53
CA ASP A 120 -48.21 -17.28 -34.53
C ASP A 120 -49.45 -18.14 -34.89
N GLU A 121 -49.42 -19.46 -34.65
CA GLU A 121 -50.58 -20.36 -34.90
C GLU A 121 -51.55 -20.44 -33.71
N GLU A 122 -51.15 -20.01 -32.50
CA GLU A 122 -51.96 -20.04 -31.26
C GLU A 122 -52.32 -18.63 -30.73
N GLU A 123 -52.92 -17.77 -31.55
CA GLU A 123 -53.47 -16.46 -31.15
C GLU A 123 -54.63 -16.50 -30.11
N GLY A 124 -54.90 -17.67 -29.50
CA GLY A 124 -56.06 -17.91 -28.64
C GLY A 124 -55.72 -18.47 -27.27
N PHE A 125 -55.12 -17.68 -26.38
CA PHE A 125 -55.26 -17.86 -24.93
C PHE A 125 -54.66 -19.15 -24.32
N ALA A 126 -53.41 -19.50 -24.67
CA ALA A 126 -52.66 -20.58 -23.99
C ALA A 126 -51.29 -20.13 -23.45
N ALA A 127 -51.13 -18.88 -23.00
CA ALA A 127 -49.97 -18.52 -22.21
C ALA A 127 -50.00 -19.33 -20.89
N SER A 128 -49.15 -20.37 -20.80
CA SER A 128 -48.96 -21.18 -19.60
C SER A 128 -48.92 -20.27 -18.35
N PRO A 129 -49.63 -20.59 -17.25
CA PRO A 129 -49.60 -19.78 -16.02
C PRO A 129 -48.18 -19.47 -15.53
N GLN A 130 -47.22 -20.35 -15.85
CA GLN A 130 -45.80 -20.16 -15.58
C GLN A 130 -45.16 -19.06 -16.44
N ALA A 131 -45.51 -18.96 -17.73
CA ALA A 131 -45.03 -17.92 -18.64
C ALA A 131 -45.54 -16.53 -18.24
N ILE A 132 -46.80 -16.45 -17.80
CA ILE A 132 -47.39 -15.20 -17.26
C ILE A 132 -46.69 -14.79 -15.96
N LEU A 133 -46.45 -15.73 -15.04
CA LEU A 133 -45.71 -15.42 -13.81
C LEU A 133 -44.28 -14.93 -14.11
N LEU A 134 -43.60 -15.58 -15.06
CA LEU A 134 -42.24 -15.21 -15.44
C LEU A 134 -42.17 -13.88 -16.21
N SER A 135 -43.19 -13.52 -16.97
CA SER A 135 -43.26 -12.22 -17.67
C SER A 135 -43.53 -11.06 -16.71
N THR A 136 -44.18 -11.30 -15.55
CA THR A 136 -44.25 -10.29 -14.48
C THR A 136 -42.91 -10.03 -13.79
N MET A 137 -41.98 -11.00 -13.83
CA MET A 137 -40.66 -10.89 -13.20
C MET A 137 -39.54 -10.46 -14.16
N SER A 138 -39.70 -10.71 -15.47
CA SER A 138 -38.70 -10.42 -16.50
C SER A 138 -39.35 -9.95 -17.79
N THR A 139 -38.73 -9.00 -18.48
CA THR A 139 -39.24 -8.43 -19.74
C THR A 139 -39.27 -9.43 -20.90
N ASP A 140 -38.46 -10.50 -20.84
CA ASP A 140 -38.46 -11.58 -21.85
C ASP A 140 -37.98 -12.90 -21.22
N PRO A 141 -38.89 -13.70 -20.64
CA PRO A 141 -38.52 -14.93 -19.94
C PRO A 141 -38.17 -16.08 -20.89
N ALA A 142 -38.80 -16.16 -22.06
CA ALA A 142 -38.57 -17.23 -23.04
C ALA A 142 -37.18 -17.12 -23.67
N LYS A 143 -36.80 -15.92 -24.11
CA LYS A 143 -35.45 -15.65 -24.63
C LYS A 143 -34.39 -15.89 -23.56
N SER A 144 -34.60 -15.38 -22.35
CA SER A 144 -33.64 -15.56 -21.25
C SER A 144 -33.44 -17.04 -20.85
N GLN A 145 -34.46 -17.89 -20.94
CA GLN A 145 -34.33 -19.32 -20.66
C GLN A 145 -33.58 -20.07 -21.76
N ARG A 146 -33.89 -19.78 -23.03
CA ARG A 146 -33.19 -20.34 -24.19
C ARG A 146 -31.71 -19.97 -24.16
N ASP A 147 -31.41 -18.68 -23.98
CA ASP A 147 -30.06 -18.18 -23.87
C ASP A 147 -29.32 -18.77 -22.66
N SER A 148 -29.99 -18.97 -21.53
CA SER A 148 -29.37 -19.57 -20.35
C SER A 148 -29.07 -21.06 -20.50
N THR A 149 -29.84 -21.79 -21.29
CA THR A 149 -29.71 -23.25 -21.43
C THR A 149 -28.72 -23.62 -22.55
N VAL A 150 -28.79 -22.94 -23.69
CA VAL A 150 -27.99 -23.23 -24.87
C VAL A 150 -26.74 -22.36 -24.93
N LEU A 151 -26.92 -21.04 -24.90
CA LEU A 151 -25.86 -20.10 -25.25
C LEU A 151 -24.89 -19.87 -24.07
N LEU A 152 -25.42 -19.73 -22.85
CA LEU A 152 -24.64 -19.36 -21.66
C LEU A 152 -23.54 -20.37 -21.29
N PRO A 153 -23.73 -21.71 -21.37
CA PRO A 153 -22.64 -22.67 -21.13
C PRO A 153 -21.49 -22.48 -22.12
N SER A 154 -21.77 -22.32 -23.40
CA SER A 154 -20.76 -22.08 -24.44
C SER A 154 -20.03 -20.76 -24.24
N LEU A 155 -20.77 -19.67 -23.93
CA LEU A 155 -20.16 -18.37 -23.62
C LEU A 155 -19.27 -18.42 -22.37
N LYS A 156 -19.70 -19.12 -21.32
CA LYS A 156 -18.88 -19.32 -20.11
C LYS A 156 -17.62 -20.11 -20.42
N PHE A 157 -17.75 -21.16 -21.24
CA PHE A 157 -16.60 -21.94 -21.67
C PHE A 157 -15.61 -21.07 -22.46
N LEU A 158 -16.09 -20.30 -23.44
CA LEU A 158 -15.26 -19.38 -24.24
C LEU A 158 -14.56 -18.34 -23.37
N TRP A 159 -15.27 -17.72 -22.43
CA TRP A 159 -14.67 -16.82 -21.45
C TRP A 159 -13.54 -17.48 -20.63
N GLU A 160 -13.77 -18.69 -20.10
CA GLU A 160 -12.75 -19.42 -19.35
C GLU A 160 -11.55 -19.82 -20.24
N THR A 161 -11.77 -20.09 -21.54
CA THR A 161 -10.66 -20.33 -22.47
C THR A 161 -9.82 -19.08 -22.70
N TYR A 162 -10.42 -17.91 -22.95
CA TYR A 162 -9.67 -16.65 -23.06
C TYR A 162 -8.90 -16.36 -21.76
N ARG A 163 -9.54 -16.56 -20.60
CA ARG A 163 -8.89 -16.39 -19.29
C ARG A 163 -7.68 -17.32 -19.14
N ALA A 164 -7.85 -18.60 -19.45
CA ALA A 164 -6.77 -19.59 -19.37
C ALA A 164 -5.60 -19.22 -20.31
N ILE A 165 -5.90 -18.84 -21.55
CA ILE A 165 -4.88 -18.43 -22.54
C ILE A 165 -4.10 -17.21 -22.05
N LEU A 166 -4.79 -16.18 -21.56
CA LEU A 166 -4.15 -14.97 -21.03
C LEU A 166 -3.30 -15.27 -19.79
N ASP A 167 -3.77 -16.12 -18.86
CA ASP A 167 -3.00 -16.57 -17.69
C ASP A 167 -1.71 -17.32 -18.10
N ILE A 168 -1.77 -18.13 -19.15
CA ILE A 168 -0.65 -18.93 -19.66
C ILE A 168 0.39 -18.03 -20.34
N LEU A 169 -0.05 -17.06 -21.15
CA LEU A 169 0.84 -16.25 -21.98
C LEU A 169 1.39 -14.99 -21.28
N ARG A 170 0.87 -14.60 -20.11
CA ARG A 170 1.18 -13.35 -19.39
C ARG A 170 2.66 -13.00 -19.16
N SER A 171 3.58 -13.96 -19.24
CA SER A 171 4.99 -13.79 -18.88
C SER A 171 5.98 -14.15 -19.99
N ASN A 172 5.50 -14.40 -21.22
CA ASN A 172 6.33 -14.89 -22.32
C ASN A 172 6.49 -13.79 -23.38
N SER A 173 7.70 -13.23 -23.53
CA SER A 173 8.01 -12.18 -24.50
C SER A 173 7.84 -12.64 -25.96
N LYS A 174 8.14 -13.90 -26.26
CA LYS A 174 8.08 -14.42 -27.64
C LYS A 174 6.66 -14.61 -28.16
N LEU A 175 5.70 -14.82 -27.26
CA LEU A 175 4.28 -15.04 -27.59
C LEU A 175 3.41 -13.84 -27.20
N GLU A 176 4.03 -12.68 -27.02
CA GLU A 176 3.33 -11.46 -26.62
C GLU A 176 2.31 -11.01 -27.67
N PHE A 177 2.62 -11.19 -28.97
CA PHE A 177 1.68 -10.91 -30.06
C PHE A 177 0.38 -11.72 -29.92
N VAL A 178 0.49 -13.01 -29.63
CA VAL A 178 -0.66 -13.92 -29.45
C VAL A 178 -1.45 -13.54 -28.20
N TYR A 179 -0.77 -13.15 -27.12
CA TYR A 179 -1.41 -12.67 -25.89
C TYR A 179 -2.27 -11.44 -26.16
N HIS A 180 -1.74 -10.44 -26.87
CA HIS A 180 -2.45 -9.21 -27.16
C HIS A 180 -3.58 -9.41 -28.18
N ALA A 181 -3.40 -10.29 -29.17
CA ALA A 181 -4.46 -10.70 -30.09
C ALA A 181 -5.61 -11.41 -29.32
N ALA A 182 -5.28 -12.35 -28.42
CA ALA A 182 -6.27 -13.01 -27.57
C ALA A 182 -7.00 -12.03 -26.65
N ALA A 183 -6.31 -11.00 -26.13
CA ALA A 183 -6.93 -9.95 -25.33
C ALA A 183 -7.89 -9.09 -26.17
N GLN A 184 -7.54 -8.76 -27.41
CA GLN A 184 -8.43 -8.04 -28.33
C GLN A 184 -9.67 -8.86 -28.70
N ASN A 185 -9.51 -10.15 -29.03
CA ASN A 185 -10.65 -11.04 -29.27
C ASN A 185 -11.54 -11.17 -28.03
N ALA A 186 -10.97 -11.29 -26.83
CA ALA A 186 -11.74 -11.34 -25.58
C ALA A 186 -12.51 -10.03 -25.31
N LEU A 187 -11.96 -8.87 -25.68
CA LEU A 187 -12.65 -7.58 -25.61
C LEU A 187 -13.79 -7.50 -26.63
N GLN A 188 -13.57 -7.95 -27.86
CA GLN A 188 -14.59 -8.04 -28.92
C GLN A 188 -15.71 -9.02 -28.55
N PHE A 189 -15.38 -10.15 -27.92
CA PHE A 189 -16.34 -11.07 -27.32
C PHE A 189 -17.22 -10.36 -26.28
N CYS A 190 -16.61 -9.60 -25.36
CA CYS A 190 -17.36 -8.85 -24.36
C CYS A 190 -18.30 -7.81 -25.00
N GLN A 191 -17.88 -7.20 -26.12
CA GLN A 191 -18.67 -6.24 -26.87
C GLN A 191 -19.85 -6.91 -27.59
N THR A 192 -19.59 -7.96 -28.36
CA THR A 192 -20.57 -8.69 -29.19
C THR A 192 -21.70 -9.25 -28.34
N TYR A 193 -21.36 -9.91 -27.23
CA TYR A 193 -22.33 -10.53 -26.32
C TYR A 193 -22.77 -9.61 -25.16
N LYS A 194 -22.35 -8.33 -25.18
CA LYS A 194 -22.68 -7.31 -24.16
C LYS A 194 -22.40 -7.75 -22.71
N ARG A 195 -21.33 -8.54 -22.50
CA ARG A 195 -20.98 -9.16 -21.20
C ARG A 195 -20.23 -8.20 -20.29
N ARG A 196 -20.99 -7.36 -19.60
CA ARG A 196 -20.44 -6.27 -18.78
C ARG A 196 -19.59 -6.71 -17.58
N MET A 197 -19.81 -7.90 -17.00
CA MET A 197 -19.07 -8.37 -15.80
C MET A 197 -17.72 -8.99 -16.17
N GLU A 198 -17.71 -9.84 -17.19
CA GLU A 198 -16.49 -10.43 -17.76
C GLU A 198 -15.55 -9.35 -18.28
N PHE A 199 -16.08 -8.31 -18.92
CA PHE A 199 -15.30 -7.13 -19.30
C PHE A 199 -14.55 -6.50 -18.11
N ARG A 200 -15.22 -6.32 -16.96
CA ARG A 200 -14.56 -5.78 -15.75
C ARG A 200 -13.45 -6.72 -15.26
N HIS A 201 -13.73 -8.02 -15.18
CA HIS A 201 -12.74 -9.01 -14.78
C HIS A 201 -11.54 -9.06 -15.73
N LEU A 202 -11.77 -8.94 -17.04
CA LEU A 202 -10.73 -8.85 -18.06
C LEU A 202 -9.86 -7.62 -17.83
N CYS A 203 -10.46 -6.45 -17.61
CA CYS A 203 -9.72 -5.21 -17.32
C CYS A 203 -8.82 -5.36 -16.07
N ASP A 204 -9.35 -5.93 -14.99
CA ASP A 204 -8.59 -6.14 -13.75
C ASP A 204 -7.46 -7.16 -13.93
N MET A 205 -7.69 -8.22 -14.71
CA MET A 205 -6.66 -9.19 -15.05
C MET A 205 -5.54 -8.58 -15.90
N LEU A 206 -5.88 -7.77 -16.91
CA LEU A 206 -4.92 -7.07 -17.74
C LEU A 206 -4.06 -6.07 -16.92
N ARG A 207 -4.65 -5.42 -15.91
CA ARG A 207 -3.92 -4.56 -14.95
C ARG A 207 -3.00 -5.36 -14.05
N LEU A 208 -3.47 -6.51 -13.55
CA LEU A 208 -2.65 -7.41 -12.73
C LEU A 208 -1.44 -7.92 -13.53
N HIS A 209 -1.65 -8.32 -14.78
CA HIS A 209 -0.57 -8.78 -15.67
C HIS A 209 0.45 -7.66 -15.92
N LEU A 210 -0.01 -6.45 -16.24
CA LEU A 210 0.86 -5.28 -16.42
C LEU A 210 1.62 -4.90 -15.13
N GLY A 211 0.95 -4.95 -13.98
CA GLY A 211 1.55 -4.69 -12.67
C GLY A 211 2.65 -5.69 -12.33
N ASN A 212 2.44 -6.97 -12.64
CA ASN A 212 3.45 -8.02 -12.47
C ASN A 212 4.66 -7.76 -13.39
N LEU A 213 4.43 -7.46 -14.67
CA LEU A 213 5.52 -7.13 -15.62
C LEU A 213 6.35 -5.93 -15.16
N ARG A 214 5.72 -4.92 -14.54
CA ARG A 214 6.42 -3.76 -13.97
C ARG A 214 7.31 -4.14 -12.78
N GLN A 215 6.87 -5.06 -11.92
CA GLN A 215 7.71 -5.56 -10.81
C GLN A 215 8.92 -6.34 -11.31
N TYR A 216 8.80 -7.05 -12.44
CA TYR A 216 9.90 -7.82 -13.05
C TYR A 216 10.86 -6.98 -13.90
N GLY A 217 10.46 -5.76 -14.28
CA GLY A 217 11.24 -4.86 -15.14
C GLY A 217 12.05 -3.79 -14.41
N GLY A 218 12.18 -3.87 -13.08
CA GLY A 218 13.05 -2.97 -12.32
C GLY A 218 14.52 -3.28 -12.60
N ASP A 219 15.31 -2.22 -12.85
CA ASP A 219 16.75 -2.26 -13.16
C ASP A 219 17.63 -2.57 -11.93
N ASP A 220 17.03 -3.03 -10.83
CA ASP A 220 17.76 -3.38 -9.61
C ASP A 220 18.42 -4.75 -9.77
N ASP A 221 19.74 -4.74 -9.63
CA ASP A 221 20.77 -5.78 -9.74
C ASP A 221 20.56 -7.10 -8.93
N ILE A 222 19.34 -7.41 -8.50
CA ILE A 222 19.01 -8.66 -7.80
C ILE A 222 18.72 -9.74 -8.85
N LYS A 223 19.80 -10.36 -9.33
CA LYS A 223 19.84 -11.46 -10.31
C LYS A 223 19.02 -12.72 -9.98
N SER A 224 18.22 -12.75 -8.91
CA SER A 224 17.49 -13.95 -8.47
C SER A 224 16.04 -14.06 -8.94
N ASN A 225 15.43 -13.01 -9.52
CA ASN A 225 13.99 -13.00 -9.85
C ASN A 225 13.66 -12.69 -11.32
N LYS A 226 14.56 -12.97 -12.26
CA LYS A 226 14.20 -12.94 -13.70
C LYS A 226 13.19 -14.05 -13.98
N VAL A 227 11.95 -13.66 -14.21
CA VAL A 227 10.90 -14.58 -14.67
C VAL A 227 11.35 -15.22 -15.99
N ARG A 228 11.30 -16.56 -16.05
CA ARG A 228 11.65 -17.30 -17.26
C ARG A 228 10.80 -16.84 -18.44
N GLY A 229 11.45 -16.28 -19.46
CA GLY A 229 10.82 -15.89 -20.72
C GLY A 229 10.43 -14.42 -20.83
N TRP A 230 10.82 -13.55 -19.90
CA TRP A 230 10.66 -12.09 -20.04
C TRP A 230 11.99 -11.44 -20.43
N GLU A 231 12.05 -10.87 -21.63
CA GLU A 231 13.25 -10.22 -22.19
C GLU A 231 13.30 -8.70 -21.93
N GLY A 232 12.34 -8.18 -21.14
CA GLY A 232 12.20 -6.76 -20.85
C GLY A 232 11.22 -6.06 -21.79
N TRP A 233 11.06 -4.74 -21.60
CA TRP A 233 10.20 -3.94 -22.46
C TRP A 233 10.88 -3.73 -23.81
N SER A 234 10.27 -4.21 -24.90
CA SER A 234 10.62 -3.82 -26.29
C SER A 234 9.81 -2.59 -26.74
N GLN A 235 10.14 -1.98 -27.88
CA GLN A 235 9.31 -0.93 -28.48
C GLN A 235 8.00 -1.51 -28.99
N ASP A 236 8.08 -2.63 -29.71
CA ASP A 236 6.90 -3.32 -30.25
C ASP A 236 5.97 -3.79 -29.12
N SER A 237 6.55 -4.24 -28.00
CA SER A 237 5.81 -4.59 -26.79
C SER A 237 4.99 -3.42 -26.25
N VAL A 238 5.57 -2.21 -26.18
CA VAL A 238 4.86 -1.01 -25.73
C VAL A 238 3.73 -0.66 -26.71
N GLU A 239 3.96 -0.77 -28.02
CA GLU A 239 2.94 -0.51 -29.03
C GLU A 239 1.77 -1.51 -28.93
N LEU A 240 2.06 -2.81 -28.76
CA LEU A 240 1.03 -3.84 -28.59
C LEU A 240 0.21 -3.64 -27.31
N HIS A 241 0.86 -3.27 -26.20
CA HIS A 241 0.17 -2.91 -24.96
C HIS A 241 -0.73 -1.68 -25.13
N LEU A 242 -0.30 -0.67 -25.90
CA LEU A 242 -1.15 0.48 -26.21
C LEU A 242 -2.35 0.09 -27.08
N GLN A 243 -2.14 -0.72 -28.12
CA GLN A 243 -3.22 -1.21 -28.99
C GLN A 243 -4.30 -1.96 -28.20
N THR A 244 -3.92 -2.88 -27.30
CA THR A 244 -4.90 -3.58 -26.45
C THR A 244 -5.66 -2.64 -25.51
N ARG A 245 -4.99 -1.64 -24.94
CA ARG A 245 -5.67 -0.65 -24.09
C ARG A 245 -6.58 0.29 -24.88
N PHE A 246 -6.27 0.60 -26.13
CA PHE A 246 -7.17 1.37 -27.00
C PHE A 246 -8.41 0.58 -27.37
N ALA A 247 -8.28 -0.71 -27.71
CA ALA A 247 -9.42 -1.61 -27.87
C ALA A 247 -10.25 -1.72 -26.58
N GLN A 248 -9.59 -1.76 -25.41
CA GLN A 248 -10.27 -1.75 -24.11
C GLN A 248 -11.05 -0.45 -23.86
N LEU A 249 -10.51 0.70 -24.26
CA LEU A 249 -11.20 1.98 -24.15
C LEU A 249 -12.41 2.07 -25.09
N GLU A 250 -12.26 1.56 -26.32
CA GLU A 250 -13.35 1.49 -27.31
C GLU A 250 -14.49 0.61 -26.82
N THR A 251 -14.19 -0.60 -26.38
CA THR A 251 -15.18 -1.52 -25.81
C THR A 251 -15.81 -0.97 -24.53
N ALA A 252 -15.06 -0.26 -23.68
CA ALA A 252 -15.63 0.45 -22.52
C ALA A 252 -16.64 1.53 -22.94
N SER A 253 -16.38 2.25 -24.03
CA SER A 253 -17.27 3.28 -24.58
C SER A 253 -18.56 2.66 -25.13
N VAL A 254 -18.45 1.60 -25.94
CA VAL A 254 -19.60 0.88 -26.52
C VAL A 254 -20.46 0.21 -25.45
N LEU A 255 -19.85 -0.36 -24.41
CA LEU A 255 -20.57 -0.96 -23.28
C LEU A 255 -21.08 0.08 -22.27
N HIS A 256 -20.85 1.37 -22.51
CA HIS A 256 -21.18 2.50 -21.63
C HIS A 256 -20.61 2.36 -20.20
N ARG A 257 -19.44 1.73 -20.05
CA ARG A 257 -18.72 1.61 -18.78
C ARG A 257 -17.64 2.68 -18.65
N TYR A 258 -18.06 3.94 -18.59
CA TYR A 258 -17.15 5.10 -18.56
C TYR A 258 -16.20 5.11 -17.36
N THR A 259 -16.59 4.57 -16.20
CA THR A 259 -15.70 4.46 -15.03
C THR A 259 -14.47 3.59 -15.32
N GLU A 260 -14.65 2.50 -16.06
CA GLU A 260 -13.51 1.67 -16.51
C GLU A 260 -12.76 2.32 -17.66
N GLY A 261 -13.44 3.10 -18.51
CA GLY A 261 -12.80 3.96 -19.50
C GLY A 261 -11.78 4.90 -18.87
N PHE A 262 -12.16 5.65 -17.81
CA PHE A 262 -11.25 6.54 -17.08
C PHE A 262 -10.05 5.80 -16.46
N ARG A 263 -10.27 4.61 -15.86
CA ARG A 263 -9.17 3.79 -15.33
C ARG A 263 -8.24 3.31 -16.45
N THR A 264 -8.79 2.95 -17.60
CA THR A 264 -8.02 2.53 -18.79
C THR A 264 -7.17 3.68 -19.33
N VAL A 265 -7.65 4.93 -19.26
CA VAL A 265 -6.85 6.13 -19.59
C VAL A 265 -5.64 6.27 -18.66
N GLU A 266 -5.79 5.97 -17.37
CA GLU A 266 -4.65 5.94 -16.44
C GLU A 266 -3.65 4.83 -16.80
N ASP A 267 -4.15 3.65 -17.17
CA ASP A 267 -3.32 2.53 -17.60
C ASP A 267 -2.50 2.89 -18.86
N ILE A 268 -3.14 3.55 -19.85
CA ILE A 268 -2.50 4.06 -21.06
C ILE A 268 -1.39 5.05 -20.70
N TYR A 269 -1.66 6.01 -19.83
CA TYR A 269 -0.65 6.96 -19.38
C TYR A 269 0.52 6.25 -18.70
N ASN A 270 0.26 5.27 -17.82
CA ASN A 270 1.31 4.49 -17.16
C ASN A 270 2.18 3.74 -18.17
N ILE A 271 1.60 3.17 -19.24
CA ILE A 271 2.35 2.53 -20.33
C ILE A 271 3.18 3.56 -21.11
N LEU A 272 2.63 4.74 -21.40
CA LEU A 272 3.38 5.83 -22.03
C LEU A 272 4.55 6.31 -21.16
N GLN A 273 4.43 6.28 -19.82
CA GLN A 273 5.54 6.58 -18.91
C GLN A 273 6.64 5.51 -18.97
N ILE A 274 6.27 4.23 -19.05
CA ILE A 274 7.23 3.14 -19.25
C ILE A 274 7.97 3.32 -20.58
N GLY A 275 7.28 3.83 -21.61
CA GLY A 275 7.85 4.13 -22.93
C GLY A 275 8.61 5.46 -23.05
N ARG A 276 8.67 6.32 -22.02
CA ARG A 276 9.22 7.70 -22.12
C ARG A 276 10.70 7.77 -22.54
N GLY A 277 11.47 6.69 -22.37
CA GLY A 277 12.86 6.60 -22.81
C GLY A 277 13.05 6.07 -24.23
N LYS A 278 11.97 5.81 -24.97
CA LYS A 278 11.98 5.20 -26.31
C LYS A 278 11.30 6.10 -27.34
N THR A 279 11.25 5.64 -28.59
CA THR A 279 10.62 6.37 -29.68
C THR A 279 9.12 6.60 -29.39
N PRO A 280 8.58 7.78 -29.71
CA PRO A 280 7.18 8.08 -29.46
C PRO A 280 6.27 7.13 -30.26
N PRO A 281 5.09 6.78 -29.73
CA PRO A 281 4.15 5.90 -30.42
C PRO A 281 3.66 6.52 -31.73
N LYS A 282 3.25 5.67 -32.68
CA LYS A 282 2.77 6.10 -34.00
C LYS A 282 1.60 7.09 -33.88
N ALA A 283 1.67 8.20 -34.61
CA ALA A 283 0.66 9.27 -34.57
C ALA A 283 -0.76 8.77 -34.91
N LYS A 284 -0.90 7.83 -35.86
CA LYS A 284 -2.19 7.19 -36.20
C LYS A 284 -2.85 6.54 -34.99
N LEU A 285 -2.07 5.81 -34.20
CA LEU A 285 -2.54 5.08 -33.04
C LEU A 285 -3.00 6.05 -31.94
N MET A 286 -2.23 7.13 -31.73
CA MET A 286 -2.59 8.19 -30.79
C MET A 286 -3.81 9.00 -31.24
N ALA A 287 -4.01 9.19 -32.54
CA ALA A 287 -5.20 9.87 -33.06
C ALA A 287 -6.48 9.10 -32.70
N ALA A 288 -6.52 7.79 -32.96
CA ALA A 288 -7.67 6.95 -32.57
C ALA A 288 -7.97 7.02 -31.06
N TYR A 289 -6.93 7.09 -30.22
CA TYR A 289 -7.09 7.29 -28.79
C TYR A 289 -7.77 8.62 -28.43
N TYR A 290 -7.28 9.75 -28.97
CA TYR A 290 -7.87 11.06 -28.68
C TYR A 290 -9.28 11.19 -29.24
N GLU A 291 -9.59 10.53 -30.36
CA GLU A 291 -10.95 10.46 -30.90
C GLU A 291 -11.92 9.84 -29.88
N LYS A 292 -11.58 8.67 -29.32
CA LYS A 292 -12.44 8.03 -28.30
C LYS A 292 -12.50 8.85 -27.02
N LEU A 293 -11.42 9.53 -26.62
CA LEU A 293 -11.44 10.47 -25.49
C LEU A 293 -12.45 11.61 -25.69
N THR A 294 -12.65 12.10 -26.92
CA THR A 294 -13.68 13.12 -27.17
C THR A 294 -15.05 12.64 -26.71
N THR A 295 -15.42 11.39 -27.03
CA THR A 295 -16.71 10.80 -26.65
C THR A 295 -16.82 10.61 -25.13
N LEU A 296 -15.74 10.16 -24.49
CA LEU A 296 -15.70 9.92 -23.04
C LEU A 296 -15.86 11.23 -22.26
N PHE A 297 -15.13 12.29 -22.66
CA PHE A 297 -15.23 13.59 -21.99
C PHE A 297 -16.58 14.26 -22.21
N TRP A 298 -17.19 14.06 -23.38
CA TRP A 298 -18.53 14.54 -23.68
C TRP A 298 -19.57 13.96 -22.71
N VAL A 299 -19.57 12.63 -22.53
CA VAL A 299 -20.51 11.96 -21.60
C VAL A 299 -20.26 12.37 -20.15
N SER A 300 -19.01 12.68 -19.79
CA SER A 300 -18.68 13.19 -18.45
C SER A 300 -18.97 14.67 -18.23
N GLU A 301 -19.51 15.39 -19.23
CA GLU A 301 -19.76 16.84 -19.22
C GLU A 301 -18.52 17.70 -18.93
N ASN A 302 -17.32 17.16 -19.18
CA ASN A 302 -16.06 17.88 -19.01
C ASN A 302 -15.64 18.54 -20.33
N TYR A 303 -16.28 19.65 -20.67
CA TYR A 303 -16.08 20.35 -21.96
C TYR A 303 -14.64 20.82 -22.19
N LEU A 304 -13.91 21.18 -21.13
CA LEU A 304 -12.50 21.59 -21.23
C LEU A 304 -11.59 20.49 -21.79
N PHE A 305 -11.69 19.28 -21.23
CA PHE A 305 -10.90 18.14 -21.69
C PHE A 305 -11.40 17.60 -23.02
N HIS A 306 -12.71 17.72 -23.29
CA HIS A 306 -13.29 17.41 -24.59
C HIS A 306 -12.70 18.28 -25.70
N ALA A 307 -12.66 19.60 -25.52
CA ALA A 307 -12.10 20.54 -26.49
C ALA A 307 -10.61 20.30 -26.72
N PHE A 308 -9.87 20.00 -25.66
CA PHE A 308 -8.46 19.64 -25.78
C PHE A 308 -8.23 18.32 -26.50
N ALA A 309 -9.03 17.28 -26.22
CA ALA A 309 -8.93 16.00 -26.92
C ALA A 309 -9.16 16.18 -28.42
N TRP A 310 -10.15 17.00 -28.81
CA TRP A 310 -10.36 17.40 -30.21
C TRP A 310 -9.16 18.14 -30.79
N TYR A 311 -8.58 19.08 -30.05
CA TYR A 311 -7.42 19.84 -30.51
C TYR A 311 -6.19 18.94 -30.72
N LYS A 312 -5.94 18.00 -29.80
CA LYS A 312 -4.86 17.01 -29.94
C LYS A 312 -5.11 16.05 -31.09
N TYR A 313 -6.34 15.58 -31.24
CA TYR A 313 -6.77 14.77 -32.36
C TYR A 313 -6.47 15.48 -33.68
N TYR A 314 -6.92 16.73 -33.84
CA TYR A 314 -6.65 17.54 -35.02
C TYR A 314 -5.15 17.73 -35.28
N SER A 315 -4.36 18.06 -34.25
CA SER A 315 -2.90 18.22 -34.39
C SER A 315 -2.23 16.93 -34.88
N LEU A 316 -2.61 15.77 -34.33
CA LEU A 316 -2.07 14.47 -34.72
C LEU A 316 -2.55 14.02 -36.10
N CYS A 317 -3.80 14.30 -36.45
CA CYS A 317 -4.32 14.05 -37.80
C CYS A 317 -3.55 14.86 -38.85
N ARG A 318 -3.20 16.11 -38.55
CA ARG A 318 -2.38 16.96 -39.41
C ARG A 318 -0.95 16.44 -39.57
N GLU A 319 -0.38 15.87 -38.51
CA GLU A 319 0.96 15.25 -38.53
C GLU A 319 0.96 13.92 -39.32
N PHE A 320 -0.08 13.09 -39.14
CA PHE A 320 -0.19 11.78 -39.78
C PHE A 320 -0.55 11.87 -41.27
N HIS A 321 -1.45 12.79 -41.64
CA HIS A 321 -1.93 12.98 -43.01
C HIS A 321 -1.51 14.36 -43.53
N ARG A 322 -0.32 14.45 -44.14
CA ARG A 322 0.15 15.69 -44.79
C ARG A 322 -0.75 16.18 -45.94
N GLY A 323 -1.67 15.35 -46.44
CA GLY A 323 -2.63 15.65 -47.51
C GLY A 323 -4.11 15.41 -47.11
N MET A 324 -4.53 15.76 -45.90
CA MET A 324 -5.96 15.73 -45.51
C MET A 324 -6.83 16.52 -46.50
N SER A 325 -8.01 15.98 -46.84
CA SER A 325 -9.03 16.74 -47.57
C SER A 325 -9.42 18.01 -46.81
N GLU A 326 -9.59 19.12 -47.53
CA GLU A 326 -9.91 20.43 -46.95
C GLU A 326 -11.24 20.39 -46.18
N GLU A 327 -12.21 19.59 -46.65
CA GLU A 327 -13.49 19.39 -45.95
C GLU A 327 -13.31 18.71 -44.58
N MET A 328 -12.42 17.73 -44.49
CA MET A 328 -12.16 17.03 -43.23
C MET A 328 -11.42 17.94 -42.24
N LYS A 329 -10.49 18.77 -42.74
CA LYS A 329 -9.82 19.79 -41.91
C LYS A 329 -10.84 20.80 -41.39
N GLN A 330 -11.71 21.31 -42.27
CA GLN A 330 -12.74 22.28 -41.92
C GLN A 330 -13.69 21.73 -40.86
N ARG A 331 -14.13 20.47 -40.98
CA ARG A 331 -15.00 19.82 -39.99
C ARG A 331 -14.31 19.61 -38.65
N GLN A 332 -13.09 19.08 -38.64
CA GLN A 332 -12.34 18.88 -37.39
C GLN A 332 -12.01 20.22 -36.71
N ALA A 333 -11.63 21.25 -37.48
CA ALA A 333 -11.39 22.60 -36.97
C ALA A 333 -12.67 23.23 -36.39
N SER A 334 -13.81 23.03 -37.07
CA SER A 334 -15.13 23.47 -36.59
C SER A 334 -15.50 22.79 -35.27
N ALA A 335 -15.28 21.48 -35.15
CA ALA A 335 -15.52 20.74 -33.91
C ALA A 335 -14.60 21.22 -32.76
N VAL A 336 -13.32 21.50 -33.03
CA VAL A 336 -12.38 22.06 -32.05
C VAL A 336 -12.85 23.43 -31.56
N LEU A 337 -13.23 24.34 -32.47
CA LEU A 337 -13.67 25.67 -32.11
C LEU A 337 -14.97 25.63 -31.30
N LEU A 338 -15.96 24.87 -31.76
CA LEU A 338 -17.24 24.73 -31.07
C LEU A 338 -17.08 24.09 -29.69
N ALA A 339 -16.25 23.06 -29.58
CA ALA A 339 -15.93 22.46 -28.29
C ALA A 339 -15.27 23.47 -27.34
N ALA A 340 -14.38 24.34 -27.84
CA ALA A 340 -13.75 25.38 -27.04
C ALA A 340 -14.75 26.49 -26.63
N LEU A 341 -15.68 26.86 -27.50
CA LEU A 341 -16.74 27.83 -27.23
C LEU A 341 -17.78 27.34 -26.22
N CYS A 342 -18.05 26.02 -26.19
CA CYS A 342 -18.94 25.39 -25.21
C CYS A 342 -18.44 25.47 -23.76
N ILE A 343 -17.16 25.79 -23.55
CA ILE A 343 -16.59 25.92 -22.21
C ILE A 343 -17.08 27.24 -21.60
N PRO A 344 -17.76 27.23 -20.43
CA PRO A 344 -18.14 28.46 -19.76
C PRO A 344 -16.92 29.29 -19.36
N PRO A 345 -16.92 30.62 -19.61
CA PRO A 345 -15.86 31.51 -19.10
C PRO A 345 -15.86 31.57 -17.57
N ASN A 346 -14.69 31.33 -16.97
CA ASN A 346 -14.49 31.38 -15.52
C ASN A 346 -14.18 32.82 -15.07
N TYR A 347 -15.22 33.61 -14.74
CA TYR A 347 -15.04 35.02 -14.34
C TYR A 347 -14.44 35.22 -12.94
N ASN A 348 -14.41 34.19 -12.07
CA ASN A 348 -13.88 34.28 -10.71
C ASN A 348 -13.08 33.03 -10.29
N SER A 349 -11.80 32.96 -10.70
CA SER A 349 -10.85 31.97 -10.14
C SER A 349 -10.29 32.39 -8.76
N ASN A 350 -10.49 33.64 -8.32
CA ASN A 350 -9.84 34.18 -7.12
C ASN A 350 -10.69 34.14 -5.85
N GLY A 351 -11.95 33.65 -5.90
CA GLY A 351 -12.88 33.65 -4.77
C GLY A 351 -12.92 32.32 -4.00
N GLY A 352 -11.85 32.00 -3.26
CA GLY A 352 -11.61 30.72 -2.59
C GLY A 352 -12.79 30.12 -1.81
N GLY A 353 -13.23 28.93 -2.23
CA GLY A 353 -13.82 27.91 -1.35
C GLY A 353 -12.72 26.90 -0.99
N VAL A 354 -11.95 27.19 0.06
CA VAL A 354 -10.65 26.58 0.39
C VAL A 354 -10.66 25.05 0.54
N PHE A 355 -11.80 24.39 0.75
CA PHE A 355 -11.83 22.95 1.03
C PHE A 355 -12.40 22.06 -0.09
N GLN A 356 -13.29 22.57 -0.95
CA GLN A 356 -13.96 21.75 -1.98
C GLN A 356 -13.35 21.95 -3.38
N ASP A 357 -12.79 23.14 -3.64
CA ASP A 357 -12.11 23.47 -4.90
C ASP A 357 -10.77 22.75 -5.04
N ASP A 358 -10.06 22.48 -3.94
CA ASP A 358 -8.73 21.87 -4.00
C ASP A 358 -8.76 20.42 -4.46
N VAL A 359 -9.75 19.64 -4.04
CA VAL A 359 -9.94 18.25 -4.51
C VAL A 359 -10.28 18.23 -5.99
N MET A 360 -11.12 19.16 -6.46
CA MET A 360 -11.47 19.26 -7.88
C MET A 360 -10.28 19.75 -8.72
N LYS A 361 -9.53 20.74 -8.26
CA LYS A 361 -8.29 21.23 -8.89
C LYS A 361 -7.23 20.13 -8.96
N GLN A 362 -7.08 19.32 -7.91
CA GLN A 362 -6.17 18.16 -7.92
C GLN A 362 -6.62 17.09 -8.90
N LYS A 363 -7.92 16.76 -8.96
CA LYS A 363 -8.47 15.82 -9.96
C LYS A 363 -8.26 16.33 -11.38
N MET A 364 -8.54 17.60 -11.64
CA MET A 364 -8.30 18.25 -12.93
C MET A 364 -6.81 18.26 -13.29
N SER A 365 -5.93 18.55 -12.33
CA SER A 365 -4.47 18.52 -12.55
C SER A 365 -3.98 17.09 -12.83
N ARG A 366 -4.45 16.08 -12.08
CA ARG A 366 -4.17 14.67 -12.38
C ARG A 366 -4.65 14.29 -13.77
N MET A 367 -5.87 14.67 -14.15
CA MET A 367 -6.42 14.42 -15.48
C MET A 367 -5.61 15.12 -16.60
N ALA A 368 -5.16 16.34 -16.36
CA ALA A 368 -4.29 17.06 -17.29
C ALA A 368 -2.93 16.35 -17.45
N VAL A 369 -2.35 15.85 -16.36
CA VAL A 369 -1.11 15.05 -16.44
C VAL A 369 -1.34 13.78 -17.26
N LEU A 370 -2.45 13.07 -17.02
CA LEU A 370 -2.81 11.82 -17.71
C LEU A 370 -3.00 12.00 -19.23
N LEU A 371 -3.55 13.13 -19.64
CA LEU A 371 -3.76 13.49 -21.05
C LEU A 371 -2.50 14.08 -21.71
N GLY A 372 -1.37 14.14 -20.98
CA GLY A 372 -0.12 14.66 -21.52
C GLY A 372 -0.11 16.18 -21.73
N PHE A 373 -0.87 16.94 -20.91
CA PHE A 373 -0.73 18.39 -20.90
C PHE A 373 0.65 18.78 -20.39
N HIS A 374 1.28 19.76 -21.05
CA HIS A 374 2.50 20.39 -20.56
C HIS A 374 2.19 21.37 -19.41
N THR A 375 0.97 21.93 -19.41
CA THR A 375 0.46 22.83 -18.38
C THR A 375 -0.33 22.05 -17.33
N ARG A 376 -0.01 22.23 -16.04
CA ARG A 376 -0.66 21.52 -14.94
C ARG A 376 -2.13 21.94 -14.72
N HIS A 377 -2.53 23.08 -15.26
CA HIS A 377 -3.89 23.64 -15.20
C HIS A 377 -4.27 24.22 -16.57
N PRO A 378 -4.88 23.43 -17.47
CA PRO A 378 -5.40 23.97 -18.71
C PRO A 378 -6.58 24.91 -18.42
N THR A 379 -6.59 26.06 -19.06
CA THR A 379 -7.70 27.02 -19.00
C THR A 379 -8.27 27.23 -20.39
N ARG A 380 -9.54 27.63 -20.45
CA ARG A 380 -10.24 28.02 -21.69
C ARG A 380 -9.44 29.06 -22.48
N GLU A 381 -8.91 30.06 -21.79
CA GLU A 381 -8.15 31.16 -22.39
C GLU A 381 -6.88 30.67 -23.09
N VAL A 382 -6.12 29.76 -22.47
CA VAL A 382 -4.93 29.18 -23.07
C VAL A 382 -5.29 28.38 -24.33
N LEU A 383 -6.39 27.61 -24.28
CA LEU A 383 -6.85 26.86 -25.46
C LEU A 383 -7.25 27.80 -26.61
N LEU A 384 -7.99 28.87 -26.33
CA LEU A 384 -8.37 29.87 -27.33
C LEU A 384 -7.16 30.63 -27.89
N GLN A 385 -6.15 30.93 -27.05
CA GLN A 385 -4.88 31.51 -27.50
C GLN A 385 -4.10 30.54 -28.39
N GLU A 386 -4.08 29.24 -28.09
CA GLU A 386 -3.47 28.22 -28.95
C GLU A 386 -4.21 28.05 -30.28
N ILE A 387 -5.55 28.15 -30.28
CA ILE A 387 -6.36 28.14 -31.51
C ILE A 387 -6.01 29.34 -32.39
N LYS A 388 -5.85 30.53 -31.79
CA LYS A 388 -5.41 31.74 -32.50
C LYS A 388 -3.99 31.61 -33.03
N SER A 389 -3.03 31.17 -32.21
CA SER A 389 -1.62 31.11 -32.61
C SER A 389 -1.33 30.10 -33.71
N LYS A 390 -2.17 29.05 -33.82
CA LYS A 390 -2.09 28.05 -34.90
C LYS A 390 -2.93 28.37 -36.13
N ASN A 391 -3.52 29.56 -36.22
CA ASN A 391 -4.39 30.02 -37.33
C ASN A 391 -5.52 29.03 -37.67
N LEU A 392 -6.09 28.39 -36.64
CA LEU A 392 -7.23 27.47 -36.81
C LEU A 392 -8.50 28.22 -37.26
N LEU A 393 -8.61 29.52 -36.96
CA LEU A 393 -9.76 30.36 -37.33
C LEU A 393 -9.88 30.57 -38.85
N ASP A 394 -8.80 30.43 -39.60
CA ASP A 394 -8.79 30.56 -41.06
C ASP A 394 -9.37 29.32 -41.74
N GLN A 395 -9.27 28.17 -41.07
CA GLN A 395 -9.71 26.86 -41.57
C GLN A 395 -11.19 26.57 -41.27
N VAL A 396 -11.83 27.43 -40.48
CA VAL A 396 -13.21 27.30 -40.02
C VAL A 396 -14.13 28.10 -40.95
N PRO A 397 -15.37 27.64 -41.24
CA PRO A 397 -16.37 28.41 -42.00
C PRO A 397 -16.59 29.82 -41.42
N ASP A 398 -16.85 30.81 -42.29
CA ASP A 398 -16.98 32.21 -41.87
C ASP A 398 -18.07 32.41 -40.81
N TYR A 399 -19.20 31.70 -40.89
CA TYR A 399 -20.30 31.83 -39.92
C TYR A 399 -19.89 31.40 -38.48
N LEU A 400 -18.94 30.48 -38.33
CA LEU A 400 -18.40 30.08 -37.02
C LEU A 400 -17.33 31.06 -36.52
N ARG A 401 -16.62 31.72 -37.44
CA ARG A 401 -15.70 32.82 -37.11
C ARG A 401 -16.49 34.02 -36.58
N ASP A 402 -17.63 34.32 -37.19
CA ASP A 402 -18.57 35.34 -36.73
C ASP A 402 -19.11 34.99 -35.34
N LEU A 403 -19.52 33.73 -35.12
CA LEU A 403 -19.94 33.25 -33.79
C LEU A 403 -18.84 33.42 -32.73
N TYR A 404 -17.59 33.11 -33.08
CA TYR A 404 -16.44 33.33 -32.19
C TYR A 404 -16.27 34.81 -31.82
N ASN A 405 -16.35 35.71 -32.81
CA ASN A 405 -16.23 37.15 -32.59
C ASN A 405 -17.39 37.68 -31.73
N LEU A 406 -18.62 37.22 -31.98
CA LEU A 406 -19.80 37.63 -31.22
C LEU A 406 -19.73 37.22 -29.74
N LEU A 407 -19.26 36.01 -29.44
CA LEU A 407 -19.20 35.53 -28.06
C LEU A 407 -18.02 36.16 -27.27
N GLU A 408 -16.87 36.35 -27.91
CA GLU A 408 -15.66 36.81 -27.22
C GLU A 408 -15.43 38.31 -27.29
N GLN A 409 -15.67 38.95 -28.44
CA GLN A 409 -15.29 40.35 -28.68
C GLN A 409 -16.45 41.33 -28.42
N THR A 410 -17.69 40.93 -28.68
CA THR A 410 -18.86 41.80 -28.52
C THR A 410 -19.25 41.96 -27.04
N GLN A 411 -19.41 43.22 -26.61
CA GLN A 411 -19.85 43.57 -25.25
C GLN A 411 -21.35 43.94 -25.19
N ASP A 412 -21.98 44.23 -26.34
CA ASP A 412 -23.38 44.64 -26.40
C ASP A 412 -24.35 43.45 -26.25
N PRO A 413 -25.18 43.41 -25.20
CA PRO A 413 -26.00 42.24 -24.88
C PRO A 413 -27.15 42.00 -25.87
N VAL A 414 -27.69 43.04 -26.50
CA VAL A 414 -28.83 42.94 -27.44
C VAL A 414 -28.37 42.43 -28.81
N ILE A 415 -27.35 43.08 -29.37
CA ILE A 415 -26.75 42.72 -30.67
C ILE A 415 -26.26 41.27 -30.63
N MET A 416 -25.67 40.86 -29.50
CA MET A 416 -25.19 39.49 -29.31
C MET A 416 -26.30 38.46 -29.51
N VAL A 417 -27.48 38.63 -28.92
CA VAL A 417 -28.55 37.61 -29.03
C VAL A 417 -29.19 37.61 -30.41
N GLU A 418 -29.49 38.80 -30.94
CA GLU A 418 -30.14 38.95 -32.24
C GLU A 418 -29.31 38.33 -33.37
N GLN A 419 -27.98 38.48 -33.33
CA GLN A 419 -27.08 37.93 -34.34
C GLN A 419 -26.69 36.47 -34.07
N THR A 420 -26.73 35.99 -32.82
CA THR A 420 -26.34 34.61 -32.48
C THR A 420 -27.47 33.61 -32.73
N GLN A 421 -28.74 33.97 -32.53
CA GLN A 421 -29.88 33.08 -32.79
C GLN A 421 -29.91 32.47 -34.21
N PRO A 422 -29.81 33.25 -35.30
CA PRO A 422 -29.81 32.68 -36.66
C PRO A 422 -28.58 31.79 -36.93
N LEU A 423 -27.45 32.07 -36.29
CA LEU A 423 -26.25 31.25 -36.39
C LEU A 423 -26.41 29.91 -35.65
N LEU A 424 -27.08 29.90 -34.51
CA LEU A 424 -27.39 28.66 -33.76
C LEU A 424 -28.42 27.80 -34.51
N GLU A 425 -29.45 28.40 -35.12
CA GLU A 425 -30.40 27.67 -35.96
C GLU A 425 -29.73 27.05 -37.19
N ARG A 426 -28.78 27.77 -37.80
CA ARG A 426 -27.96 27.25 -38.90
C ARG A 426 -27.11 26.07 -38.42
N LEU A 427 -26.47 26.19 -37.26
CA LEU A 427 -25.67 25.12 -36.66
C LEU A 427 -26.51 23.89 -36.26
N GLN A 428 -27.75 24.09 -35.85
CA GLN A 428 -28.69 23.01 -35.54
C GLN A 428 -29.11 22.23 -36.80
N LYS A 429 -29.18 22.89 -37.96
CA LYS A 429 -29.51 22.29 -39.25
C LYS A 429 -28.31 21.61 -39.93
N GLU A 430 -27.08 21.92 -39.53
CA GLU A 430 -25.89 21.31 -40.10
C GLU A 430 -25.66 19.88 -39.58
N VAL A 431 -25.71 18.92 -40.52
CA VAL A 431 -25.49 17.49 -40.27
C VAL A 431 -23.99 17.18 -40.31
N GLY A 432 -23.51 16.42 -39.32
CA GLY A 432 -22.15 15.91 -39.31
C GLY A 432 -22.01 14.66 -40.20
N SER A 433 -21.02 14.64 -41.08
CA SER A 433 -20.78 13.50 -41.99
C SER A 433 -19.73 12.54 -41.44
N THR A 434 -20.18 11.54 -40.70
CA THR A 434 -19.65 10.16 -40.77
C THR A 434 -20.70 9.33 -41.46
N TYR A 435 -20.60 9.22 -42.79
CA TYR A 435 -21.36 8.22 -43.54
C TYR A 435 -20.68 6.88 -43.22
N ASP A 436 -21.12 6.22 -42.16
CA ASP A 436 -20.89 4.79 -42.00
C ASP A 436 -22.07 4.12 -42.71
N GLN A 437 -21.81 3.62 -43.93
CA GLN A 437 -22.84 3.05 -44.81
C GLN A 437 -23.59 1.86 -44.17
N ASP A 438 -23.07 1.31 -43.06
CA ASP A 438 -23.57 0.10 -42.42
C ASP A 438 -24.58 0.31 -41.27
N THR A 439 -24.75 1.51 -40.70
CA THR A 439 -25.53 1.66 -39.44
C THR A 439 -26.81 2.49 -39.51
N GLY A 440 -27.03 3.31 -40.53
CA GLY A 440 -28.31 4.00 -40.75
C GLY A 440 -28.75 4.99 -39.65
N ILE A 441 -27.85 5.44 -38.78
CA ILE A 441 -28.16 6.39 -37.69
C ILE A 441 -27.70 7.81 -38.11
N ALA A 442 -28.61 8.79 -38.07
CA ALA A 442 -28.31 10.18 -38.40
C ALA A 442 -27.47 10.86 -37.30
N ASP A 443 -26.20 11.13 -37.58
CA ASP A 443 -25.26 11.70 -36.62
C ASP A 443 -25.25 13.25 -36.62
N ASN A 444 -26.00 13.85 -35.69
CA ASN A 444 -25.98 15.30 -35.42
C ASN A 444 -24.73 15.72 -34.60
N THR A 445 -23.52 15.45 -35.10
CA THR A 445 -22.26 15.65 -34.34
C THR A 445 -21.90 17.10 -34.06
N LEU A 446 -22.40 18.07 -34.82
CA LEU A 446 -22.23 19.51 -34.54
C LEU A 446 -23.45 20.06 -33.79
N GLY A 447 -24.66 19.59 -34.12
CA GLY A 447 -25.90 19.96 -33.42
C GLY A 447 -25.89 19.64 -31.91
N ARG A 448 -25.09 18.67 -31.45
CA ARG A 448 -24.92 18.38 -30.02
C ARG A 448 -24.38 19.56 -29.20
N TYR A 449 -23.66 20.50 -29.83
CA TYR A 449 -23.06 21.66 -29.17
C TYR A 449 -24.03 22.82 -28.93
N VAL A 450 -25.23 22.80 -29.55
CA VAL A 450 -26.22 23.89 -29.41
C VAL A 450 -26.62 24.10 -27.95
N LYS A 451 -27.01 23.03 -27.24
CA LYS A 451 -27.49 23.16 -25.84
C LYS A 451 -26.41 23.72 -24.88
N PRO A 452 -25.15 23.25 -24.91
CA PRO A 452 -24.10 23.89 -24.12
C PRO A 452 -23.83 25.34 -24.52
N LEU A 453 -23.88 25.66 -25.83
CA LEU A 453 -23.67 27.03 -26.31
C LEU A 453 -24.76 27.99 -25.84
N GLU A 454 -26.03 27.56 -25.80
CA GLU A 454 -27.13 28.35 -25.24
C GLU A 454 -26.86 28.73 -23.77
N ASN A 455 -26.35 27.79 -22.97
CA ASN A 455 -25.98 28.06 -21.58
C ASN A 455 -24.81 29.05 -21.46
N VAL A 456 -23.80 28.95 -22.33
CA VAL A 456 -22.66 29.88 -22.36
C VAL A 456 -23.11 31.27 -22.82
N LEU A 457 -23.98 31.33 -23.83
CA LEU A 457 -24.58 32.57 -24.32
C LEU A 457 -25.37 33.25 -23.20
N LEU A 458 -26.18 32.50 -22.46
CA LEU A 458 -26.93 33.00 -21.32
C LEU A 458 -25.99 33.55 -20.23
N LEU A 459 -24.93 32.82 -19.87
CA LEU A 459 -23.93 33.28 -18.90
C LEU A 459 -23.28 34.59 -19.36
N ARG A 460 -22.85 34.65 -20.62
CA ARG A 460 -22.22 35.85 -21.20
C ARG A 460 -23.17 37.04 -21.21
N LEU A 461 -24.42 36.82 -21.59
CA LEU A 461 -25.47 37.83 -21.58
C LEU A 461 -25.65 38.39 -20.16
N ILE A 462 -25.75 37.54 -19.15
CA ILE A 462 -25.94 37.98 -17.76
C ILE A 462 -24.71 38.74 -17.26
N VAL A 463 -23.48 38.33 -17.62
CA VAL A 463 -22.26 39.08 -17.27
C VAL A 463 -22.24 40.45 -17.92
N ASN A 464 -22.56 40.54 -19.21
CA ASN A 464 -22.60 41.82 -19.92
C ASN A 464 -23.72 42.72 -19.34
N LEU A 465 -24.88 42.15 -18.99
CA LEU A 465 -25.95 42.87 -18.29
C LEU A 465 -25.54 43.35 -16.90
N ASN A 466 -24.80 42.53 -16.13
CA ASN A 466 -24.27 42.90 -14.82
C ASN A 466 -23.26 44.06 -14.89
N GLN A 467 -22.49 44.17 -15.97
CA GLN A 467 -21.55 45.28 -16.18
C GLN A 467 -22.26 46.59 -16.54
N ALA A 468 -23.38 46.52 -17.27
CA ALA A 468 -24.08 47.69 -17.79
C ALA A 468 -25.28 48.15 -16.93
N TYR A 469 -25.94 47.24 -16.20
CA TYR A 469 -27.20 47.51 -15.51
C TYR A 469 -27.15 47.10 -14.04
N HIS A 470 -27.72 47.94 -13.16
CA HIS A 470 -27.90 47.61 -11.74
C HIS A 470 -29.18 46.79 -11.49
N THR A 471 -30.25 47.04 -12.25
CA THR A 471 -31.51 46.29 -12.16
C THR A 471 -32.09 46.01 -13.53
N VAL A 472 -32.58 44.80 -13.76
CA VAL A 472 -33.19 44.37 -15.03
C VAL A 472 -34.53 43.68 -14.74
N SER A 473 -35.59 43.98 -15.49
CA SER A 473 -36.86 43.28 -15.33
C SER A 473 -36.80 41.86 -15.92
N LEU A 474 -37.51 40.91 -15.30
CA LEU A 474 -37.56 39.52 -15.78
C LEU A 474 -38.27 39.41 -17.13
N ASP A 475 -39.29 40.25 -17.38
CA ASP A 475 -39.96 40.33 -18.69
C ASP A 475 -38.99 40.77 -19.80
N TYR A 476 -38.12 41.75 -19.51
CA TYR A 476 -37.10 42.18 -20.47
C TYR A 476 -36.09 41.06 -20.75
N LEU A 477 -35.66 40.33 -19.72
CA LEU A 477 -34.79 39.17 -19.90
C LEU A 477 -35.47 38.07 -20.75
N GLN A 478 -36.76 37.82 -20.53
CA GLN A 478 -37.53 36.83 -21.28
C GLN A 478 -37.68 37.22 -22.76
N ARG A 479 -37.88 38.51 -23.06
CA ARG A 479 -37.89 39.02 -24.43
C ARG A 479 -36.52 38.90 -25.11
N LEU A 480 -35.44 39.09 -24.37
CA LEU A 480 -34.08 38.91 -24.86
C LEU A 480 -33.70 37.44 -25.07
N THR A 481 -34.41 36.50 -24.43
CA THR A 481 -34.08 35.06 -24.47
C THR A 481 -35.22 34.26 -25.08
N THR A 482 -35.73 34.72 -26.23
CA THR A 482 -36.75 33.98 -26.99
C THR A 482 -36.26 32.56 -27.30
N GLY A 483 -37.01 31.55 -26.82
CA GLY A 483 -36.69 30.13 -27.00
C GLY A 483 -36.30 29.38 -25.72
N ILE A 484 -35.90 30.06 -24.64
CA ILE A 484 -35.56 29.43 -23.35
C ILE A 484 -36.70 29.65 -22.35
N THR A 485 -37.10 28.59 -21.63
CA THR A 485 -38.13 28.72 -20.59
C THR A 485 -37.62 29.49 -19.37
N PHE A 486 -38.49 30.25 -18.72
CA PHE A 486 -38.14 30.99 -17.49
C PHE A 486 -37.50 30.09 -16.41
N HIS A 487 -38.01 28.88 -16.21
CA HIS A 487 -37.46 27.92 -15.26
C HIS A 487 -36.02 27.49 -15.57
N GLN A 488 -35.67 27.36 -16.86
CA GLN A 488 -34.30 27.05 -17.27
C GLN A 488 -33.37 28.24 -17.02
N ILE A 489 -33.84 29.45 -17.32
CA ILE A 489 -33.09 30.70 -17.07
C ILE A 489 -32.82 30.85 -15.57
N GLU A 490 -33.83 30.67 -14.73
CA GLU A 490 -33.73 30.75 -13.27
C GLU A 490 -32.77 29.68 -12.73
N LYS A 491 -32.89 28.43 -13.20
CA LYS A 491 -31.99 27.33 -12.82
C LYS A 491 -30.54 27.65 -13.18
N SER A 492 -30.29 28.14 -14.40
CA SER A 492 -28.94 28.52 -14.86
C SER A 492 -28.40 29.72 -14.08
N LEU A 493 -29.22 30.74 -13.79
CA LEU A 493 -28.85 31.87 -12.92
C LEU A 493 -28.39 31.38 -11.54
N VAL A 494 -29.15 30.49 -10.91
CA VAL A 494 -28.77 29.92 -9.60
C VAL A 494 -27.45 29.14 -9.72
N GLN A 495 -27.26 28.35 -10.78
CA GLN A 495 -25.98 27.65 -11.02
C GLN A 495 -24.81 28.63 -11.18
N PHE A 496 -25.00 29.75 -11.89
CA PHE A 496 -23.96 30.77 -12.08
C PHE A 496 -23.60 31.51 -10.78
N THR A 497 -24.58 31.68 -9.86
CA THR A 497 -24.30 32.22 -8.52
C THR A 497 -23.56 31.21 -7.63
N GLN A 498 -23.88 29.91 -7.72
CA GLN A 498 -23.17 28.85 -6.98
C GLN A 498 -21.71 28.72 -7.39
N THR A 499 -21.42 28.83 -8.70
CA THR A 499 -20.04 28.85 -9.23
C THR A 499 -19.32 30.17 -8.97
N LYS A 500 -19.97 31.13 -8.28
CA LYS A 500 -19.48 32.50 -8.01
C LYS A 500 -19.08 33.26 -9.29
N ALA A 501 -19.60 32.88 -10.45
CA ALA A 501 -19.33 33.60 -11.69
C ALA A 501 -19.95 35.01 -11.66
N ILE A 502 -21.13 35.14 -11.02
CA ILE A 502 -21.89 36.39 -10.93
C ILE A 502 -22.58 36.49 -9.57
N THR A 503 -22.69 37.70 -9.01
CA THR A 503 -23.51 38.00 -7.84
C THR A 503 -24.84 38.62 -8.26
N VAL A 504 -25.90 37.81 -8.31
CA VAL A 504 -27.25 38.23 -8.72
C VAL A 504 -28.25 37.95 -7.60
N ARG A 505 -29.18 38.88 -7.35
CA ARG A 505 -30.36 38.67 -6.50
C ARG A 505 -31.63 38.66 -7.36
N ILE A 506 -32.45 37.63 -7.19
CA ILE A 506 -33.73 37.49 -7.90
C ILE A 506 -34.85 37.98 -6.96
N ASP A 507 -35.59 39.01 -7.38
CA ASP A 507 -36.73 39.56 -6.65
C ASP A 507 -38.01 39.19 -7.39
N HIS A 508 -38.63 38.07 -6.99
CA HIS A 508 -39.87 37.58 -7.62
C HIS A 508 -41.08 38.49 -7.37
N ARG A 509 -41.08 39.25 -6.26
CA ARG A 509 -42.20 40.14 -5.93
C ARG A 509 -42.23 41.35 -6.87
N ALA A 510 -41.07 41.92 -7.15
CA ALA A 510 -40.94 43.02 -8.10
C ALA A 510 -40.74 42.55 -9.55
N GLY A 511 -40.54 41.24 -9.77
CA GLY A 511 -40.29 40.67 -11.09
C GLY A 511 -38.97 41.18 -11.70
N CYS A 512 -37.91 41.35 -10.91
CA CYS A 512 -36.64 41.90 -11.39
C CYS A 512 -35.39 41.19 -10.84
N LEU A 513 -34.31 41.26 -11.62
CA LEU A 513 -32.95 40.90 -11.23
C LEU A 513 -32.23 42.15 -10.72
N ARG A 514 -31.57 42.01 -9.57
CA ARG A 514 -30.71 43.05 -9.00
C ARG A 514 -29.27 42.56 -9.03
N PHE A 515 -28.45 43.30 -9.74
CA PHE A 515 -27.01 43.10 -9.87
C PHE A 515 -26.30 43.91 -8.78
N GLY A 516 -25.25 43.35 -8.14
CA GLY A 516 -24.34 44.14 -7.30
C GLY A 516 -24.83 44.57 -5.91
N ALA A 517 -25.44 43.68 -5.12
CA ALA A 517 -25.95 44.03 -3.79
C ALA A 517 -25.05 43.64 -2.58
N THR A 518 -23.77 43.35 -2.80
CA THR A 518 -22.76 43.32 -1.73
C THR A 518 -21.65 44.29 -2.13
N ILE A 519 -21.74 45.48 -1.55
CA ILE A 519 -20.75 46.54 -1.66
C ILE A 519 -19.48 46.03 -0.95
N ASP A 520 -18.60 45.35 -1.70
CA ASP A 520 -17.19 45.22 -1.33
C ASP A 520 -16.46 46.46 -1.85
N TRP A 521 -16.77 47.61 -1.24
CA TRP A 521 -15.91 48.79 -1.33
C TRP A 521 -14.64 48.43 -0.54
N ASP A 522 -13.45 48.42 -1.19
CA ASP A 522 -12.18 48.93 -0.60
C ASP A 522 -10.85 48.32 -1.08
N SER A 523 -10.78 47.26 -1.91
CA SER A 523 -9.46 46.75 -2.32
C SER A 523 -8.91 47.31 -3.64
N SER A 524 -9.73 47.33 -4.70
CA SER A 524 -9.27 47.64 -6.06
C SER A 524 -9.17 49.14 -6.36
N GLN A 525 -10.01 49.96 -5.72
CA GLN A 525 -10.02 51.41 -5.97
C GLN A 525 -8.74 52.08 -5.47
N LEU A 526 -8.21 51.68 -4.31
CA LEU A 526 -6.93 52.16 -3.79
C LEU A 526 -5.75 51.73 -4.67
N THR A 527 -5.80 50.54 -5.27
CA THR A 527 -4.76 50.09 -6.21
C THR A 527 -4.85 50.80 -7.55
N VAL A 528 -6.05 51.08 -8.07
CA VAL A 528 -6.24 51.90 -9.29
C VAL A 528 -5.78 53.33 -9.04
N LEU A 529 -6.18 53.92 -7.91
CA LEU A 529 -5.74 55.24 -7.49
C LEU A 529 -4.22 55.27 -7.32
N GLY A 530 -3.64 54.29 -6.64
CA GLY A 530 -2.19 54.15 -6.47
C GLY A 530 -1.43 54.05 -7.80
N LYS A 531 -1.89 53.21 -8.74
CA LYS A 531 -1.29 53.09 -10.07
C LYS A 531 -1.42 54.37 -10.90
N SER A 532 -2.59 55.01 -10.85
CA SER A 532 -2.82 56.27 -11.58
C SER A 532 -1.97 57.40 -11.01
N LEU A 533 -1.87 57.50 -9.68
CA LEU A 533 -0.99 58.44 -8.99
C LEU A 533 0.49 58.14 -9.26
N GLU A 534 0.89 56.87 -9.33
CA GLU A 534 2.27 56.48 -9.68
C GLU A 534 2.61 56.88 -11.12
N GLN A 535 1.69 56.70 -12.07
CA GLN A 535 1.86 57.17 -13.45
C GLN A 535 1.97 58.69 -13.53
N VAL A 536 1.12 59.41 -12.80
CA VAL A 536 1.17 60.87 -12.70
C VAL A 536 2.45 61.34 -12.03
N ALA A 537 2.87 60.72 -10.91
CA ALA A 537 4.10 61.03 -10.20
C ALA A 537 5.34 60.82 -11.09
N LYS A 538 5.40 59.72 -11.85
CA LYS A 538 6.48 59.48 -12.84
C LYS A 538 6.51 60.51 -13.96
N SER A 539 5.37 61.09 -14.33
CA SER A 539 5.30 62.15 -15.34
C SER A 539 5.71 63.53 -14.82
N ILE A 540 5.41 63.84 -13.54
CA ILE A 540 5.70 65.13 -12.90
C ILE A 540 7.15 65.18 -12.40
N HIS A 541 7.63 64.09 -11.79
CA HIS A 541 9.00 63.93 -11.35
C HIS A 541 9.56 62.65 -11.97
N PRO A 542 10.12 62.72 -13.20
CA PRO A 542 10.82 61.57 -13.76
C PRO A 542 11.91 61.20 -12.76
N PRO A 543 11.95 59.93 -12.28
CA PRO A 543 12.95 59.54 -11.29
C PRO A 543 14.32 59.86 -11.87
N ALA A 544 15.12 60.63 -11.14
CA ALA A 544 16.53 60.83 -11.49
C ALA A 544 17.15 59.45 -11.77
N PRO A 545 18.05 59.32 -12.75
CA PRO A 545 18.72 58.04 -13.00
C PRO A 545 19.40 57.65 -11.69
N THR A 546 18.79 56.70 -10.96
CA THR A 546 19.37 56.12 -9.75
C THR A 546 20.78 55.70 -10.09
N ASP A 547 21.76 56.06 -9.27
CA ASP A 547 23.16 55.64 -9.36
C ASP A 547 23.27 54.11 -9.16
N ARG A 548 22.69 53.35 -10.10
CA ARG A 548 22.76 51.89 -10.16
C ARG A 548 24.21 51.42 -10.18
N LEU A 549 25.12 52.27 -10.68
CA LEU A 549 26.57 52.07 -10.62
C LEU A 549 27.08 51.87 -9.18
N SER A 550 26.62 52.66 -8.22
CA SER A 550 27.04 52.54 -6.81
C SER A 550 26.51 51.26 -6.16
N GLU A 551 25.29 50.86 -6.54
CA GLU A 551 24.65 49.63 -6.04
C GLU A 551 25.27 48.38 -6.68
N TYR A 552 25.58 48.42 -7.97
CA TYR A 552 26.33 47.36 -8.65
C TYR A 552 27.76 47.24 -8.13
N GLN A 553 28.40 48.33 -7.74
CA GLN A 553 29.72 48.29 -7.09
C GLN A 553 29.63 47.61 -5.72
N ARG A 554 28.67 47.98 -4.87
CA ARG A 554 28.43 47.31 -3.58
C ARG A 554 28.15 45.81 -3.74
N ILE A 555 27.31 45.44 -4.72
CA ILE A 555 27.02 44.03 -5.01
C ILE A 555 28.28 43.30 -5.49
N ARG A 556 29.13 43.95 -6.30
CA ARG A 556 30.36 43.34 -6.82
C ARG A 556 31.41 43.13 -5.73
N GLU A 557 31.46 44.03 -4.75
CA GLU A 557 32.28 43.91 -3.55
C GLU A 557 31.75 42.82 -2.60
N SER A 558 30.42 42.67 -2.46
CA SER A 558 29.83 41.64 -1.59
C SER A 558 29.76 40.25 -2.23
N LEU A 559 29.95 40.13 -3.54
CA LEU A 559 29.72 38.89 -4.29
C LEU A 559 30.65 37.74 -3.87
N GLU A 560 31.90 38.04 -3.56
CA GLU A 560 32.86 37.02 -3.10
C GLU A 560 32.51 36.51 -1.70
N ASP A 561 32.16 37.43 -0.79
CA ASP A 561 31.73 37.10 0.56
C ASP A 561 30.44 36.27 0.54
N ASP A 562 29.43 36.73 -0.20
CA ASP A 562 28.17 36.02 -0.42
C ASP A 562 28.40 34.63 -1.02
N HIS A 563 29.32 34.50 -1.99
CA HIS A 563 29.66 33.22 -2.59
C HIS A 563 30.28 32.25 -1.56
N THR A 564 31.21 32.73 -0.73
CA THR A 564 31.82 31.89 0.30
C THR A 564 30.82 31.49 1.39
N GLU A 565 29.91 32.38 1.78
CA GLU A 565 28.83 32.05 2.71
C GLU A 565 27.86 31.03 2.12
N LEU A 566 27.54 31.14 0.84
CA LEU A 566 26.64 30.21 0.15
C LEU A 566 27.27 28.82 0.01
N LEU A 567 28.58 28.73 -0.23
CA LEU A 567 29.33 27.47 -0.20
C LEU A 567 29.34 26.84 1.19
N LYS A 568 29.64 27.62 2.25
CA LYS A 568 29.59 27.16 3.65
C LYS A 568 28.18 26.68 4.02
N ARG A 569 27.15 27.40 3.58
CA ARG A 569 25.75 27.02 3.79
C ARG A 569 25.39 25.74 3.05
N LYS A 570 25.88 25.55 1.82
CA LYS A 570 25.69 24.31 1.04
C LYS A 570 26.31 23.12 1.76
N GLU A 571 27.54 23.25 2.27
CA GLU A 571 28.19 22.19 3.06
C GLU A 571 27.41 21.87 4.34
N LEU A 572 26.88 22.87 5.03
CA LEU A 572 26.08 22.68 6.23
C LEU A 572 24.74 21.99 5.93
N ILE A 573 24.11 22.32 4.79
CA ILE A 573 22.89 21.65 4.32
C ILE A 573 23.17 20.19 3.96
N GLU A 574 24.26 19.89 3.25
CA GLU A 574 24.64 18.51 2.91
C GLU A 574 24.94 17.68 4.17
N LYS A 575 25.68 18.24 5.13
CA LYS A 575 25.91 17.58 6.43
C LYS A 575 24.60 17.28 7.18
N ARG A 576 23.65 18.21 7.17
CA ARG A 576 22.33 18.00 7.79
C ARG A 576 21.48 16.97 7.04
N LYS A 577 21.54 16.93 5.72
CA LYS A 577 20.88 15.89 4.92
C LYS A 577 21.44 14.51 5.22
N GLU A 578 22.78 14.36 5.24
CA GLU A 578 23.40 13.09 5.58
C GLU A 578 23.01 12.60 6.98
N GLN A 579 22.96 13.50 7.96
CA GLN A 579 22.51 13.17 9.31
C GLN A 579 21.04 12.73 9.33
N ALA A 580 20.15 13.46 8.65
CA ALA A 580 18.74 13.11 8.54
C ALA A 580 18.53 11.76 7.82
N GLU A 581 19.30 11.47 6.77
CA GLU A 581 19.27 10.18 6.07
C GLU A 581 19.75 9.03 6.97
N ARG A 582 20.82 9.23 7.74
CA ARG A 582 21.29 8.25 8.73
C ARG A 582 20.23 7.97 9.80
N ASP A 583 19.58 9.00 10.34
CA ASP A 583 18.53 8.85 11.35
C ASP A 583 17.29 8.11 10.79
N VAL A 584 16.91 8.40 9.55
CA VAL A 584 15.80 7.70 8.87
C VAL A 584 16.14 6.24 8.62
N GLN A 585 17.36 5.94 8.16
CA GLN A 585 17.82 4.56 7.97
C GLN A 585 17.86 3.77 9.30
N GLU A 586 18.33 4.39 10.38
CA GLU A 586 18.38 3.75 11.69
C GLU A 586 16.99 3.47 12.25
N LYS A 587 16.06 4.43 12.13
CA LYS A 587 14.64 4.24 12.49
C LYS A 587 13.98 3.12 11.68
N LEU A 588 14.27 3.04 10.38
CA LEU A 588 13.73 1.99 9.51
C LEU A 588 14.29 0.60 9.91
N ARG A 589 15.58 0.53 10.25
CA ARG A 589 16.23 -0.71 10.73
C ARG A 589 15.68 -1.18 12.06
N LEU A 590 15.47 -0.27 13.01
CA LEU A 590 14.85 -0.59 14.30
C LEU A 590 13.38 -1.03 14.15
N ALA A 591 12.62 -0.39 13.25
CA ALA A 591 11.24 -0.80 12.94
C ALA A 591 11.19 -2.19 12.27
N ALA A 592 12.14 -2.49 11.38
CA ALA A 592 12.27 -3.80 10.75
C ALA A 592 12.64 -4.89 11.78
N GLN A 593 13.57 -4.60 12.71
CA GLN A 593 13.91 -5.50 13.81
C GLN A 593 12.70 -5.78 14.72
N ARG A 594 11.93 -4.75 15.10
CA ARG A 594 10.71 -4.93 15.91
C ARG A 594 9.67 -5.79 15.22
N LYS A 595 9.45 -5.60 13.91
CA LYS A 595 8.55 -6.46 13.13
C LYS A 595 9.06 -7.89 13.04
N ALA A 596 10.36 -8.09 12.84
CA ALA A 596 10.97 -9.41 12.81
C ALA A 596 10.87 -10.13 14.16
N GLU A 597 11.04 -9.42 15.27
CA GLU A 597 10.83 -9.95 16.63
C GLU A 597 9.36 -10.30 16.90
N GLU A 598 8.41 -9.50 16.40
CA GLU A 598 6.97 -9.79 16.49
C GLU A 598 6.57 -11.01 15.65
N ASP A 599 7.11 -11.13 14.44
CA ASP A 599 6.87 -12.29 13.57
C ASP A 599 7.56 -13.56 14.10
N ALA A 600 8.76 -13.45 14.66
CA ALA A 600 9.44 -14.55 15.33
C ALA A 600 8.70 -15.00 16.60
N ALA A 601 8.16 -14.05 17.38
CA ALA A 601 7.33 -14.37 18.54
C ALA A 601 6.03 -15.09 18.14
N ARG A 602 5.33 -14.62 17.09
CA ARG A 602 4.13 -15.29 16.55
C ARG A 602 4.42 -16.70 16.03
N LYS A 603 5.51 -16.87 15.28
CA LYS A 603 5.93 -18.19 14.78
C LYS A 603 6.31 -19.13 15.93
N ALA A 604 7.01 -18.64 16.95
CA ALA A 604 7.35 -19.44 18.13
C ALA A 604 6.10 -19.84 18.95
N GLU A 605 5.08 -18.99 19.01
CA GLU A 605 3.79 -19.29 19.65
C GLU A 605 3.01 -20.35 18.86
N GLU A 606 2.94 -20.22 17.53
CA GLU A 606 2.32 -21.20 16.63
C GLU A 606 3.07 -22.54 16.63
N GLU A 607 4.40 -22.53 16.60
CA GLU A 607 5.22 -23.74 16.73
C GLU A 607 5.06 -24.40 18.10
N LYS A 608 4.95 -23.65 19.20
CA LYS A 608 4.62 -24.22 20.52
C LYS A 608 3.22 -24.83 20.55
N ARG A 609 2.26 -24.30 19.78
CA ARG A 609 0.91 -24.88 19.66
C ARG A 609 0.96 -26.18 18.83
N ILE A 610 1.63 -26.16 17.68
CA ILE A 610 1.79 -27.32 16.79
C ILE A 610 2.64 -28.41 17.47
N ALA A 611 3.71 -28.07 18.19
CA ALA A 611 4.55 -29.02 18.91
C ALA A 611 3.84 -29.66 20.11
N ARG A 612 2.94 -28.93 20.79
CA ARG A 612 2.06 -29.54 21.82
C ARG A 612 1.10 -30.55 21.19
N GLU A 613 0.57 -30.25 20.00
CA GLU A 613 -0.34 -31.13 19.27
C GLU A 613 0.38 -32.33 18.63
N GLN A 614 1.60 -32.14 18.11
CA GLN A 614 2.46 -33.20 17.59
C GLN A 614 3.00 -34.10 18.70
N ARG A 615 3.39 -33.57 19.86
CA ARG A 615 3.81 -34.39 21.02
C ARG A 615 2.69 -35.28 21.54
N LEU A 616 1.44 -34.82 21.52
CA LEU A 616 0.27 -35.65 21.86
C LEU A 616 0.07 -36.79 20.84
N ARG A 617 0.25 -36.53 19.55
CA ARG A 617 0.13 -37.54 18.47
C ARG A 617 1.35 -38.48 18.37
N GLU A 618 2.53 -38.00 18.73
CA GLU A 618 3.77 -38.79 18.78
C GLU A 618 3.84 -39.67 20.02
N LEU A 619 3.38 -39.23 21.19
CA LEU A 619 3.23 -40.08 22.39
C LEU A 619 2.31 -41.29 22.12
N GLU A 620 1.32 -41.11 21.25
CA GLU A 620 0.38 -42.17 20.85
C GLU A 620 0.97 -43.14 19.82
N LYS A 621 1.79 -42.64 18.88
CA LYS A 621 2.51 -43.46 17.89
C LYS A 621 3.73 -44.17 18.48
N GLN A 622 4.47 -43.51 19.38
CA GLN A 622 5.63 -44.07 20.06
C GLN A 622 5.23 -45.18 21.02
N ARG A 623 4.08 -45.10 21.72
CA ARG A 623 3.59 -46.23 22.55
C ARG A 623 3.31 -47.50 21.75
N LYS A 624 2.94 -47.40 20.47
CA LYS A 624 2.71 -48.55 19.59
C LYS A 624 4.00 -49.10 18.98
N ILE A 625 4.93 -48.23 18.59
CA ILE A 625 6.23 -48.62 18.03
C ILE A 625 7.15 -49.22 19.10
N GLN A 626 7.08 -48.72 20.34
CA GLN A 626 7.91 -49.18 21.46
C GLN A 626 7.52 -50.59 21.94
N GLN A 627 6.26 -50.98 21.79
CA GLN A 627 5.80 -52.36 22.02
C GLN A 627 6.29 -53.35 20.95
N GLU A 628 6.43 -52.91 19.70
CA GLU A 628 6.98 -53.73 18.61
C GLU A 628 8.53 -53.82 18.68
N LEU A 629 9.20 -52.75 19.09
CA LEU A 629 10.66 -52.68 19.24
C LEU A 629 11.15 -53.47 20.47
N ASP A 630 10.44 -53.42 21.60
CA ASP A 630 10.79 -54.18 22.83
C ASP A 630 10.76 -55.71 22.60
N ASN A 631 9.89 -56.19 21.71
CA ASN A 631 9.85 -57.61 21.32
C ASN A 631 11.01 -58.00 20.39
N GLN A 632 11.57 -57.06 19.63
CA GLN A 632 12.73 -57.27 18.76
C GLN A 632 14.06 -57.03 19.50
N GLU A 633 14.09 -56.13 20.48
CA GLU A 633 15.27 -55.87 21.32
C GLU A 633 15.53 -56.99 22.31
N LYS A 634 14.50 -57.66 22.85
CA LYS A 634 14.67 -58.89 23.65
C LYS A 634 15.36 -60.01 22.87
N LYS A 635 15.10 -60.13 21.55
CA LYS A 635 15.81 -61.06 20.65
C LYS A 635 17.26 -60.61 20.38
N ARG A 636 17.51 -59.30 20.27
CA ARG A 636 18.87 -58.75 20.05
C ARG A 636 19.75 -58.79 21.30
N PHE A 637 19.19 -58.62 22.50
CA PHE A 637 19.92 -58.71 23.76
C PHE A 637 20.30 -60.15 24.13
N LEU A 638 19.52 -61.15 23.71
CA LEU A 638 19.90 -62.57 23.80
C LEU A 638 21.07 -62.93 22.87
N THR A 639 21.11 -62.38 21.65
CA THR A 639 22.24 -62.57 20.72
C THR A 639 23.50 -61.79 21.08
N ALA A 640 23.39 -60.70 21.85
CA ALA A 640 24.52 -59.84 22.23
C ALA A 640 25.24 -60.27 23.53
N MET A 641 24.72 -61.26 24.26
CA MET A 641 25.29 -61.79 25.51
C MET A 641 25.84 -63.23 25.40
N GLY A 642 26.04 -63.74 24.17
CA GLY A 642 26.94 -64.88 23.91
C GLY A 642 26.53 -66.22 24.54
N LYS A 643 25.26 -66.61 24.46
CA LYS A 643 24.79 -67.99 24.64
C LYS A 643 23.80 -68.36 23.54
N ASP A 644 24.00 -69.53 22.93
CA ASP A 644 23.36 -69.96 21.68
C ASP A 644 21.86 -70.26 21.80
N THR A 645 21.15 -69.92 20.72
CA THR A 645 19.70 -69.94 20.55
C THR A 645 19.16 -71.26 19.97
N GLU A 646 19.67 -72.42 20.39
CA GLU A 646 19.24 -73.71 19.78
C GLU A 646 18.79 -74.81 20.75
N ALA A 647 18.74 -74.57 22.06
CA ALA A 647 18.19 -75.56 23.00
C ALA A 647 17.57 -74.94 24.24
N MET A 648 16.27 -74.55 24.18
CA MET A 648 15.28 -74.71 25.26
C MET A 648 13.97 -73.95 24.95
N THR A 649 12.85 -74.53 25.39
CA THR A 649 11.45 -74.18 25.06
C THR A 649 10.88 -72.97 25.82
N ASP A 650 9.87 -72.33 25.21
CA ASP A 650 9.24 -71.05 25.57
C ASP A 650 8.65 -70.92 26.99
N GLU A 651 8.59 -71.97 27.80
CA GLU A 651 7.99 -71.94 29.15
C GLU A 651 9.01 -71.75 30.29
N GLN A 652 10.32 -71.72 30.00
CA GLN A 652 11.37 -71.42 31.01
C GLN A 652 11.93 -69.98 30.90
N ILE A 653 11.51 -69.21 29.88
CA ILE A 653 11.95 -67.82 29.64
C ILE A 653 11.15 -66.81 30.48
N SER A 654 10.02 -67.22 31.08
CA SER A 654 9.16 -66.34 31.87
C SER A 654 9.47 -66.28 33.38
N GLN A 655 10.54 -66.95 33.86
CA GLN A 655 10.85 -67.03 35.31
C GLN A 655 12.18 -66.38 35.74
N ILE A 656 12.85 -65.62 34.87
CA ILE A 656 14.06 -64.85 35.26
C ILE A 656 13.74 -63.35 35.26
N ASP A 657 13.97 -62.72 36.41
CA ASP A 657 13.53 -61.37 36.73
C ASP A 657 14.35 -60.29 36.00
N THR A 658 13.68 -59.50 35.17
CA THR A 658 14.26 -58.48 34.27
C THR A 658 14.65 -57.17 34.98
N GLU A 659 14.37 -57.02 36.28
CA GLU A 659 14.67 -55.78 37.02
C GLU A 659 16.13 -55.64 37.47
N ALA A 660 16.84 -56.74 37.74
CA ALA A 660 18.22 -56.68 38.22
C ALA A 660 19.19 -56.17 37.12
N LEU A 661 18.94 -56.53 35.86
CA LEU A 661 19.76 -56.11 34.72
C LEU A 661 19.51 -54.65 34.31
N GLN A 662 18.29 -54.14 34.48
CA GLN A 662 17.95 -52.73 34.20
C GLN A 662 18.59 -51.78 35.22
N ARG A 663 18.72 -52.17 36.50
CA ARG A 663 19.39 -51.35 37.53
C ARG A 663 20.88 -51.16 37.25
N GLU A 664 21.60 -52.20 36.85
CA GLU A 664 23.05 -52.10 36.62
C GLU A 664 23.39 -51.26 35.36
N HIS A 665 22.54 -51.30 34.33
CA HIS A 665 22.66 -50.45 33.15
C HIS A 665 22.31 -48.98 33.44
N GLN A 666 21.28 -48.73 34.25
CA GLN A 666 20.88 -47.39 34.68
C GLN A 666 21.93 -46.72 35.59
N GLU A 667 22.59 -47.45 36.48
CA GLU A 667 23.68 -46.92 37.33
C GLU A 667 24.90 -46.47 36.51
N LYS A 668 25.30 -47.25 35.48
CA LYS A 668 26.41 -46.87 34.59
C LYS A 668 26.08 -45.64 33.73
N LEU A 669 24.81 -45.44 33.36
CA LEU A 669 24.35 -44.25 32.63
C LEU A 669 24.28 -43.00 33.53
N ASN A 670 23.83 -43.14 34.77
CA ASN A 670 23.77 -42.03 35.72
C ASN A 670 25.18 -41.54 36.12
N LYS A 671 26.15 -42.44 36.32
CA LYS A 671 27.56 -42.06 36.57
C LYS A 671 28.18 -41.26 35.42
N LYS A 672 27.91 -41.63 34.16
CA LYS A 672 28.38 -40.88 32.98
C LYS A 672 27.71 -39.51 32.84
N LYS A 673 26.43 -39.39 33.20
CA LYS A 673 25.72 -38.09 33.22
C LYS A 673 26.25 -37.17 34.31
N GLU A 674 26.50 -37.68 35.51
CA GLU A 674 27.06 -36.89 36.62
C GLU A 674 28.49 -36.40 36.32
N GLU A 675 29.34 -37.22 35.67
CA GLU A 675 30.67 -36.79 35.24
C GLU A 675 30.63 -35.71 34.14
N ALA A 676 29.68 -35.79 33.20
CA ALA A 676 29.47 -34.77 32.18
C ALA A 676 28.94 -33.45 32.78
N GLU A 677 28.01 -33.55 33.73
CA GLU A 677 27.54 -32.38 34.50
C GLU A 677 28.65 -31.74 35.33
N ARG A 678 29.56 -32.53 35.90
CA ARG A 678 30.71 -31.97 36.62
C ARG A 678 31.64 -31.19 35.70
N LYS A 679 31.95 -31.74 34.51
CA LYS A 679 32.79 -31.05 33.50
C LYS A 679 32.15 -29.75 32.99
N THR A 680 30.84 -29.74 32.78
CA THR A 680 30.13 -28.50 32.37
C THR A 680 30.08 -27.46 33.50
N LYS A 681 29.88 -27.87 34.75
CA LYS A 681 29.94 -26.98 35.94
C LYS A 681 31.35 -26.40 36.15
N GLU A 682 32.41 -27.19 35.93
CA GLU A 682 33.80 -26.73 36.00
C GLU A 682 34.14 -25.74 34.86
N ALA A 683 33.67 -25.99 33.63
CA ALA A 683 33.83 -25.06 32.51
C ALA A 683 33.05 -23.75 32.73
N ALA A 684 31.83 -23.81 33.28
CA ALA A 684 31.03 -22.64 33.61
C ALA A 684 31.72 -21.76 34.67
N LYS A 685 32.31 -22.37 35.71
CA LYS A 685 33.12 -21.64 36.71
C LYS A 685 34.34 -20.96 36.08
N LYS A 686 35.02 -21.63 35.15
CA LYS A 686 36.18 -21.05 34.44
C LYS A 686 35.80 -19.85 33.58
N LEU A 687 34.62 -19.90 32.94
CA LEU A 687 34.07 -18.78 32.17
C LEU A 687 33.67 -17.61 33.09
N ASP A 688 33.02 -17.89 34.22
CA ASP A 688 32.65 -16.86 35.20
C ASP A 688 33.90 -16.13 35.74
N TYR A 689 34.98 -16.85 36.07
CA TYR A 689 36.23 -16.22 36.49
C TYR A 689 36.88 -15.35 35.39
N MET A 690 36.77 -15.76 34.13
CA MET A 690 37.34 -15.02 33.00
C MET A 690 36.55 -13.74 32.70
N VAL A 691 35.22 -13.84 32.68
CA VAL A 691 34.34 -12.68 32.50
C VAL A 691 34.53 -11.69 33.64
N ARG A 692 34.62 -12.19 34.88
CA ARG A 692 34.86 -11.40 36.08
C ARG A 692 36.21 -10.66 36.03
N ALA A 693 37.27 -11.35 35.59
CA ALA A 693 38.58 -10.73 35.40
C ALA A 693 38.58 -9.64 34.32
N ILE A 694 37.94 -9.89 33.17
CA ILE A 694 37.79 -8.89 32.10
C ILE A 694 37.06 -7.66 32.63
N ARG A 695 36.06 -7.85 33.49
CA ARG A 695 35.21 -6.75 33.92
C ARG A 695 35.77 -5.93 35.07
N ILE A 696 36.63 -6.52 35.90
CA ILE A 696 37.53 -5.79 36.81
C ILE A 696 38.41 -4.82 36.02
N GLU A 697 38.95 -5.25 34.87
CA GLU A 697 39.81 -4.42 34.00
C GLU A 697 39.03 -3.37 33.20
N GLU A 698 37.80 -3.69 32.78
CA GLU A 698 36.95 -2.75 32.02
C GLU A 698 36.38 -1.61 32.88
N LEU A 699 36.05 -1.88 34.15
CA LEU A 699 35.42 -0.89 35.04
C LEU A 699 36.20 0.42 35.23
N PRO A 700 37.52 0.44 35.43
CA PRO A 700 38.26 1.69 35.50
C PRO A 700 38.25 2.46 34.18
N LEU A 701 38.25 1.77 33.02
CA LEU A 701 38.16 2.41 31.71
C LEU A 701 36.77 3.01 31.45
N ILE A 702 35.71 2.31 31.87
CA ILE A 702 34.33 2.78 31.77
C ILE A 702 34.13 4.00 32.69
N ARG A 703 34.64 3.97 33.92
CA ARG A 703 34.57 5.11 34.84
C ARG A 703 35.29 6.34 34.28
N LYS A 704 36.50 6.18 33.74
CA LYS A 704 37.23 7.28 33.09
C LYS A 704 36.45 7.89 31.93
N LYS A 705 35.93 7.06 31.01
CA LYS A 705 35.09 7.54 29.90
C LYS A 705 33.80 8.22 30.37
N TYR A 706 33.21 7.73 31.46
CA TYR A 706 32.02 8.34 32.05
C TYR A 706 32.35 9.70 32.68
N GLU A 707 33.45 9.82 33.40
CA GLU A 707 33.93 11.09 33.95
C GLU A 707 34.27 12.12 32.86
N GLU A 708 34.95 11.69 31.78
CA GLU A 708 35.20 12.54 30.60
C GLU A 708 33.88 13.04 29.98
N LYS A 709 32.89 12.16 29.86
CA LYS A 709 31.58 12.53 29.33
C LYS A 709 30.85 13.50 30.25
N VAL A 710 30.83 13.25 31.56
CA VAL A 710 30.18 14.14 32.54
C VAL A 710 30.84 15.52 32.54
N ASN A 711 32.17 15.59 32.45
CA ASN A 711 32.88 16.87 32.36
C ASN A 711 32.56 17.59 31.05
N HIS A 712 32.56 16.89 29.92
CA HIS A 712 32.18 17.47 28.63
C HIS A 712 30.74 18.00 28.63
N ASP A 713 29.80 17.23 29.17
CA ASP A 713 28.39 17.62 29.28
C ASP A 713 28.24 18.82 30.22
N ARG A 714 29.04 18.91 31.30
CA ARG A 714 29.09 20.08 32.19
C ARG A 714 29.62 21.32 31.47
N ASP A 715 30.71 21.20 30.73
CA ASP A 715 31.30 22.31 29.98
C ASP A 715 30.35 22.83 28.88
N LEU A 716 29.62 21.93 28.22
CA LEU A 716 28.58 22.30 27.26
C LEU A 716 27.42 23.03 27.94
N TYR A 717 26.97 22.51 29.09
CA TYR A 717 25.90 23.15 29.87
C TYR A 717 26.29 24.55 30.36
N GLU A 718 27.54 24.73 30.83
CA GLU A 718 28.08 26.02 31.23
C GLU A 718 28.12 27.00 30.05
N LYS A 719 28.61 26.57 28.88
CA LYS A 719 28.61 27.39 27.64
C LYS A 719 27.21 27.79 27.20
N GLU A 720 26.27 26.85 27.20
CA GLU A 720 24.86 27.15 26.87
C GLU A 720 24.26 28.16 27.86
N ASN A 721 24.57 28.03 29.15
CA ASN A 721 24.09 28.99 30.15
C ASN A 721 24.71 30.37 29.95
N GLU A 722 26.01 30.45 29.66
CA GLU A 722 26.65 31.73 29.32
C GLU A 722 26.03 32.39 28.08
N GLU A 723 25.71 31.62 27.05
CA GLU A 723 25.03 32.12 25.85
C GLU A 723 23.60 32.58 26.16
N LYS A 724 22.85 31.81 26.94
CA LYS A 724 21.50 32.19 27.40
C LYS A 724 21.54 33.49 28.20
N VAL A 725 22.51 33.64 29.11
CA VAL A 725 22.70 34.87 29.90
C VAL A 725 23.09 36.04 29.00
N LYS A 726 23.97 35.85 28.01
CA LYS A 726 24.35 36.91 27.04
C LYS A 726 23.16 37.36 26.20
N ILE A 727 22.34 36.42 25.72
CA ILE A 727 21.12 36.72 24.94
C ILE A 727 20.10 37.44 25.82
N ALA A 728 19.88 36.96 27.05
CA ALA A 728 18.96 37.59 27.99
C ALA A 728 19.41 39.02 28.34
N LYS A 729 20.72 39.25 28.54
CA LYS A 729 21.27 40.57 28.80
C LYS A 729 21.07 41.52 27.61
N LYS A 730 21.32 41.06 26.38
CA LYS A 730 21.08 41.87 25.16
C LYS A 730 19.60 42.22 25.01
N ARG A 731 18.70 41.26 25.20
CA ARG A 731 17.25 41.51 25.18
C ARG A 731 16.83 42.51 26.24
N TRP A 732 17.32 42.36 27.46
CA TRP A 732 17.06 43.32 28.53
C TRP A 732 17.58 44.72 28.19
N GLU A 733 18.77 44.85 27.61
CA GLU A 733 19.31 46.14 27.16
C GLU A 733 18.46 46.78 26.04
N GLU A 734 17.95 45.97 25.11
CA GLU A 734 17.02 46.39 24.06
C GLU A 734 15.66 46.81 24.63
N ASP A 735 15.11 46.03 25.56
CA ASP A 735 13.84 46.30 26.23
C ASP A 735 13.91 47.56 27.09
N VAL A 736 15.02 47.80 27.80
CA VAL A 736 15.24 49.04 28.57
C VAL A 736 15.34 50.25 27.64
N LYS A 737 15.97 50.12 26.46
CA LYS A 737 16.00 51.18 25.44
C LYS A 737 14.62 51.44 24.86
N ALA A 738 13.87 50.39 24.54
CA ALA A 738 12.51 50.48 24.04
C ALA A 738 11.56 51.10 25.08
N LYS A 739 11.71 50.72 26.36
CA LYS A 739 10.96 51.31 27.47
C LYS A 739 11.28 52.80 27.66
N LYS A 740 12.56 53.19 27.62
CA LYS A 740 12.97 54.61 27.66
C LYS A 740 12.43 55.40 26.46
N ALA A 741 12.37 54.80 25.27
CA ALA A 741 11.78 55.41 24.08
C ALA A 741 10.25 55.55 24.22
N LEU A 742 9.59 54.56 24.84
CA LEU A 742 8.16 54.62 25.15
C LEU A 742 7.83 55.68 26.21
N GLU A 743 8.64 55.80 27.25
CA GLU A 743 8.49 56.81 28.32
C GLU A 743 8.67 58.24 27.78
N ALA A 744 9.46 58.44 26.71
CA ALA A 744 9.64 59.73 26.05
C ALA A 744 8.39 60.19 25.26
N HIS A 745 7.51 59.25 24.86
CA HIS A 745 6.24 59.56 24.22
C HIS A 745 5.14 59.58 25.29
N THR A 746 4.90 60.77 25.85
CA THR A 746 4.00 61.06 26.97
C THR A 746 2.52 60.78 26.64
N VAL A 747 2.12 59.52 26.69
CA VAL A 747 0.71 59.06 26.76
C VAL A 747 0.49 58.15 28.00
N PHE A 748 1.54 57.74 28.71
CA PHE A 748 1.48 56.72 29.76
C PHE A 748 1.07 57.20 31.16
N SER A 749 1.04 58.50 31.44
CA SER A 749 0.68 58.99 32.80
C SER A 749 -0.77 58.71 33.20
N TYR A 750 -1.67 58.58 32.22
CA TYR A 750 -3.06 58.16 32.43
C TYR A 750 -3.21 56.63 32.42
N CYS A 751 -2.40 55.92 31.65
CA CYS A 751 -2.39 54.45 31.62
C CYS A 751 -1.87 53.84 32.92
N GLN A 752 -0.86 54.44 33.57
CA GLN A 752 -0.34 53.95 34.84
C GLN A 752 -1.42 53.90 35.94
N LYS A 753 -2.26 54.93 36.06
CA LYS A 753 -3.36 54.93 37.04
C LYS A 753 -4.41 53.87 36.75
N PHE A 754 -4.68 53.60 35.47
CA PHE A 754 -5.61 52.56 35.06
C PHE A 754 -5.01 51.16 35.23
N GLU A 755 -3.72 51.00 34.93
CA GLU A 755 -2.97 49.76 35.08
C GLU A 755 -2.80 49.41 36.55
N ASP A 756 -2.47 50.35 37.44
CA ASP A 756 -2.43 50.13 38.90
C ASP A 756 -3.81 49.70 39.43
N MET A 757 -4.89 50.30 38.92
CA MET A 757 -6.25 49.89 39.29
C MET A 757 -6.58 48.47 38.79
N VAL A 758 -6.18 48.10 37.58
CA VAL A 758 -6.42 46.74 37.05
C VAL A 758 -5.52 45.71 37.73
N MET A 759 -4.27 46.06 38.04
CA MET A 759 -3.29 45.19 38.68
C MET A 759 -3.67 44.92 40.13
N THR A 760 -4.16 45.91 40.89
CA THR A 760 -4.67 45.67 42.25
C THR A 760 -5.85 44.70 42.27
N TRP A 761 -6.78 44.80 41.31
CA TRP A 761 -7.88 43.84 41.17
C TRP A 761 -7.39 42.43 40.80
N ARG A 762 -6.44 42.32 39.86
CA ARG A 762 -5.86 41.03 39.44
C ARG A 762 -4.98 40.40 40.52
N GLU A 763 -4.26 41.19 41.29
CA GLU A 763 -3.46 40.71 42.42
C GLU A 763 -4.37 40.18 43.54
N ALA A 764 -5.50 40.83 43.81
CA ALA A 764 -6.49 40.33 44.74
C ALA A 764 -7.04 38.97 44.28
N GLU A 765 -7.48 38.87 43.02
CA GLU A 765 -8.00 37.63 42.43
C GLU A 765 -6.94 36.50 42.38
N HIS A 766 -5.71 36.84 42.02
CA HIS A 766 -4.59 35.91 42.00
C HIS A 766 -4.18 35.45 43.40
N SER A 767 -4.24 36.33 44.41
CA SER A 767 -3.97 35.94 45.81
C SER A 767 -5.00 34.96 46.34
N VAL A 768 -6.28 35.13 45.96
CA VAL A 768 -7.35 34.19 46.32
C VAL A 768 -7.11 32.84 45.64
N LEU A 769 -6.76 32.84 44.36
CA LEU A 769 -6.44 31.61 43.62
C LEU A 769 -5.19 30.91 44.15
N CYS A 770 -4.14 31.65 44.52
CA CYS A 770 -2.95 31.08 45.15
C CYS A 770 -3.28 30.51 46.54
N ALA A 771 -4.08 31.21 47.34
CA ALA A 771 -4.51 30.70 48.64
C ALA A 771 -5.36 29.43 48.51
N GLU A 772 -6.27 29.37 47.54
CA GLU A 772 -7.03 28.15 47.23
C GLU A 772 -6.14 27.00 46.74
N ALA A 773 -5.11 27.31 45.94
CA ALA A 773 -4.14 26.34 45.48
C ALA A 773 -3.24 25.83 46.61
N GLU A 774 -2.82 26.69 47.54
CA GLU A 774 -2.06 26.31 48.74
C GLU A 774 -2.90 25.44 49.68
N ILE A 775 -4.16 25.79 49.93
CA ILE A 775 -5.09 24.97 50.72
C ILE A 775 -5.28 23.58 50.08
N ASN A 776 -5.41 23.51 48.76
CA ASN A 776 -5.52 22.24 48.04
C ASN A 776 -4.21 21.44 48.07
N ALA A 777 -3.06 22.09 47.92
CA ALA A 777 -1.74 21.47 48.00
C ALA A 777 -1.47 20.92 49.41
N ASP A 778 -1.85 21.64 50.45
CA ASP A 778 -1.74 21.20 51.84
C ASP A 778 -2.69 20.04 52.13
N ALA A 779 -3.93 20.08 51.63
CA ALA A 779 -4.87 18.97 51.75
C ALA A 779 -4.37 17.72 51.02
N GLU A 780 -3.74 17.86 49.85
CA GLU A 780 -3.09 16.76 49.13
C GLU A 780 -1.84 16.25 49.84
N ALA A 781 -1.03 17.14 50.40
CA ALA A 781 0.17 16.80 51.18
C ALA A 781 -0.22 16.02 52.45
N GLU A 782 -1.26 16.43 53.16
CA GLU A 782 -1.82 15.69 54.31
C GLU A 782 -2.39 14.34 53.88
N ARG A 783 -3.19 14.28 52.81
CA ARG A 783 -3.67 12.99 52.25
C ARG A 783 -2.52 12.09 51.80
N ALA A 784 -1.42 12.67 51.31
CA ALA A 784 -0.22 11.93 50.93
C ALA A 784 0.56 11.44 52.16
N LYS A 785 0.65 12.23 53.25
CA LYS A 785 1.22 11.81 54.53
C LYS A 785 0.40 10.66 55.13
N PHE A 786 -0.93 10.76 55.15
CA PHE A 786 -1.82 9.67 55.59
C PHE A 786 -1.68 8.42 54.74
N ARG A 787 -1.58 8.54 53.40
CA ARG A 787 -1.31 7.39 52.51
C ARG A 787 0.05 6.77 52.75
N ARG A 788 1.12 7.56 52.95
CA ARG A 788 2.45 7.06 53.28
C ARG A 788 2.49 6.40 54.67
N ALA A 789 1.80 6.95 55.67
CA ALA A 789 1.70 6.37 57.00
C ALA A 789 0.92 5.04 56.98
N ARG A 790 -0.19 4.99 56.24
CA ARG A 790 -0.97 3.75 56.05
C ARG A 790 -0.16 2.69 55.32
N LYS A 791 0.58 3.08 54.28
CA LYS A 791 1.46 2.16 53.54
C LYS A 791 2.63 1.65 54.39
N ARG A 792 3.27 2.51 55.20
CA ARG A 792 4.29 2.07 56.17
C ARG A 792 3.71 1.11 57.22
N LYS A 793 2.49 1.35 57.70
CA LYS A 793 1.81 0.46 58.65
C LYS A 793 1.43 -0.88 58.01
N GLU A 794 0.99 -0.89 56.76
CA GLU A 794 0.71 -2.11 55.98
C GLU A 794 1.99 -2.88 55.63
N ASP A 795 3.09 -2.19 55.30
CA ASP A 795 4.39 -2.80 55.03
C ASP A 795 5.04 -3.34 56.32
N GLU A 796 4.92 -2.64 57.46
CA GLU A 796 5.34 -3.16 58.77
C GLU A 796 4.48 -4.33 59.24
N ALA A 797 3.16 -4.30 59.01
CA ALA A 797 2.28 -5.44 59.29
C ALA A 797 2.62 -6.64 58.41
N LYS A 798 2.95 -6.43 57.13
CA LYS A 798 3.44 -7.48 56.23
C LYS A 798 4.78 -8.04 56.67
N ARG A 799 5.75 -7.19 57.06
CA ARG A 799 7.04 -7.67 57.57
C ARG A 799 6.90 -8.46 58.88
N LYS A 800 6.04 -8.01 59.80
CA LYS A 800 5.75 -8.77 61.03
C LYS A 800 5.03 -10.09 60.73
N ALA A 801 4.09 -10.12 59.79
CA ALA A 801 3.42 -11.36 59.37
C ALA A 801 4.38 -12.33 58.65
N GLU A 802 5.33 -11.80 57.87
CA GLU A 802 6.36 -12.60 57.19
C GLU A 802 7.43 -13.11 58.16
N GLU A 803 7.80 -12.33 59.18
CA GLU A 803 8.67 -12.77 60.29
C GLU A 803 7.96 -13.79 61.18
N GLU A 804 6.68 -13.62 61.53
CA GLU A 804 5.90 -14.62 62.27
C GLU A 804 5.69 -15.90 61.45
N ALA A 805 5.49 -15.79 60.14
CA ALA A 805 5.40 -16.94 59.24
C ALA A 805 6.75 -17.65 59.10
N ARG A 806 7.87 -16.91 59.04
CA ARG A 806 9.22 -17.48 59.08
C ARG A 806 9.52 -18.15 60.41
N GLN A 807 9.16 -17.55 61.54
CA GLN A 807 9.37 -18.13 62.86
C GLN A 807 8.51 -19.37 63.07
N LYS A 808 7.25 -19.40 62.60
CA LYS A 808 6.42 -20.62 62.60
C LYS A 808 7.00 -21.70 61.70
N ALA A 809 7.47 -21.35 60.50
CA ALA A 809 8.11 -22.30 59.59
C ALA A 809 9.46 -22.80 60.15
N GLU A 810 10.23 -21.97 60.84
CA GLU A 810 11.49 -22.35 61.48
C GLU A 810 11.25 -23.16 62.76
N GLU A 811 10.19 -22.90 63.53
CA GLU A 811 9.78 -23.72 64.68
C GLU A 811 9.21 -25.07 64.21
N GLU A 812 8.44 -25.10 63.13
CA GLU A 812 7.95 -26.33 62.50
C GLU A 812 9.10 -27.13 61.87
N GLN A 813 10.07 -26.47 61.24
CA GLN A 813 11.30 -27.09 60.74
C GLN A 813 12.23 -27.54 61.86
N ARG A 814 12.31 -26.83 63.00
CA ARG A 814 13.06 -27.26 64.19
C ARG A 814 12.39 -28.44 64.88
N ARG A 815 11.06 -28.47 64.99
CA ARG A 815 10.31 -29.63 65.51
C ARG A 815 10.47 -30.84 64.59
N ALA A 816 10.38 -30.64 63.27
CA ALA A 816 10.62 -31.70 62.28
C ALA A 816 12.10 -32.14 62.23
N ALA A 817 13.05 -31.24 62.49
CA ALA A 817 14.47 -31.56 62.60
C ALA A 817 14.80 -32.26 63.93
N GLU A 818 14.19 -31.88 65.06
CA GLU A 818 14.33 -32.59 66.35
C GLU A 818 13.67 -33.97 66.29
N GLU A 819 12.54 -34.13 65.59
CA GLU A 819 11.91 -35.44 65.36
C GLU A 819 12.76 -36.32 64.42
N LYS A 820 13.34 -35.73 63.37
CA LYS A 820 14.29 -36.43 62.49
C LYS A 820 15.62 -36.74 63.17
N GLN A 821 16.15 -35.84 64.01
CA GLN A 821 17.37 -36.05 64.78
C GLN A 821 17.17 -37.08 65.89
N LYS A 822 16.02 -37.13 66.58
CA LYS A 822 15.71 -38.25 67.50
C LYS A 822 15.59 -39.59 66.76
N ARG A 823 15.07 -39.59 65.53
CA ARG A 823 14.96 -40.79 64.70
C ARG A 823 16.30 -41.23 64.08
N GLU A 824 17.19 -40.29 63.79
CA GLU A 824 18.56 -40.54 63.31
C GLU A 824 19.54 -40.84 64.45
N GLU A 825 19.41 -40.24 65.63
CA GLU A 825 20.16 -40.57 66.84
C GLU A 825 19.77 -41.96 67.37
N ALA A 826 18.47 -42.33 67.38
CA ALA A 826 18.06 -43.69 67.73
C ALA A 826 18.60 -44.77 66.74
N LYS A 827 18.90 -44.38 65.50
CA LYS A 827 19.56 -45.25 64.51
C LYS A 827 21.09 -45.24 64.66
N ARG A 828 21.70 -44.08 64.83
CA ARG A 828 23.14 -43.92 65.05
C ARG A 828 23.61 -44.46 66.39
N GLU A 829 22.77 -44.48 67.43
CA GLU A 829 23.10 -45.06 68.73
C GLU A 829 23.07 -46.59 68.68
N LYS A 830 22.18 -47.18 67.86
CA LYS A 830 22.22 -48.61 67.53
C LYS A 830 23.46 -48.97 66.70
N GLU A 831 23.81 -48.18 65.70
CA GLU A 831 25.00 -48.42 64.85
C GLU A 831 26.33 -48.14 65.59
N ALA A 832 26.40 -47.11 66.43
CA ALA A 832 27.58 -46.77 67.23
C ALA A 832 27.78 -47.72 68.43
N ALA A 833 26.73 -48.36 68.95
CA ALA A 833 26.88 -49.43 69.94
C ALA A 833 27.54 -50.68 69.32
N GLU A 834 27.20 -51.03 68.07
CA GLU A 834 27.87 -52.10 67.33
C GLU A 834 29.30 -51.75 66.91
N GLU A 835 29.59 -50.48 66.60
CA GLU A 835 30.91 -50.03 66.16
C GLU A 835 31.90 -49.77 67.33
N LYS A 836 31.40 -49.32 68.50
CA LYS A 836 32.20 -49.22 69.73
C LYS A 836 32.62 -50.58 70.29
N GLY A 837 31.81 -51.63 70.09
CA GLY A 837 32.22 -53.00 70.40
C GLY A 837 33.45 -53.44 69.60
N ARG A 838 33.49 -53.10 68.29
CA ARG A 838 34.60 -53.48 67.39
C ARG A 838 35.87 -52.62 67.59
N GLN A 839 35.72 -51.34 67.92
CA GLN A 839 36.88 -50.45 68.15
C GLN A 839 37.55 -50.60 69.52
N ALA A 840 36.84 -51.07 70.55
CA ALA A 840 37.45 -51.38 71.84
C ALA A 840 38.40 -52.58 71.78
N GLU A 841 38.12 -53.54 70.89
CA GLU A 841 38.95 -54.72 70.64
C GLU A 841 40.24 -54.36 69.86
N LEU A 842 40.15 -53.44 68.90
CA LEU A 842 41.29 -52.94 68.11
C LEU A 842 42.23 -52.02 68.90
N LYS A 843 41.73 -51.23 69.85
CA LYS A 843 42.57 -50.31 70.66
C LYS A 843 43.41 -51.02 71.73
N ARG A 844 43.03 -52.21 72.18
CA ARG A 844 43.91 -53.07 72.99
C ARG A 844 45.12 -53.59 72.21
N MET A 845 45.03 -53.69 70.88
CA MET A 845 46.09 -54.23 70.03
C MET A 845 47.06 -53.16 69.48
N ASP A 846 46.73 -51.87 69.60
CA ASP A 846 47.56 -50.76 69.05
C ASP A 846 48.46 -50.09 70.11
N GLU A 847 48.24 -50.32 71.41
CA GLU A 847 49.12 -49.83 72.49
C GLU A 847 50.48 -50.57 72.53
N ASP A 848 50.58 -51.77 71.96
CA ASP A 848 51.81 -52.57 71.94
C ASP A 848 52.79 -52.25 70.79
N ARG A 849 52.40 -51.44 69.78
CA ARG A 849 53.14 -51.43 68.49
C ARG A 849 53.89 -50.17 68.07
N LYS A 850 53.91 -49.06 68.82
CA LYS A 850 54.56 -47.80 68.36
C LYS A 850 55.43 -47.05 69.38
N LYS A 851 56.17 -47.80 70.21
CA LYS A 851 57.51 -47.41 70.68
C LYS A 851 58.53 -47.61 69.55
N LYS A 852 58.97 -46.53 68.86
CA LYS A 852 60.32 -46.32 68.22
C LYS A 852 60.25 -45.37 67.00
N GLU A 853 60.90 -44.21 67.17
CA GLU A 853 61.87 -43.48 66.31
C GLU A 853 61.89 -43.74 64.78
N GLY A 854 62.22 -42.83 63.86
CA GLY A 854 62.83 -41.50 63.89
C GLY A 854 63.50 -41.19 62.51
N LYS A 855 63.28 -39.96 62.01
CA LYS A 855 63.98 -39.12 60.98
C LYS A 855 65.09 -39.67 60.05
N TYR A 856 65.09 -39.26 58.76
CA TYR A 856 66.19 -38.54 58.06
C TYR A 856 65.80 -37.99 56.64
N VAL A 857 66.44 -36.90 56.20
CA VAL A 857 66.27 -35.98 55.03
C VAL A 857 67.68 -35.73 54.44
N PRO A 858 67.99 -35.38 53.15
CA PRO A 858 68.50 -34.00 52.77
C PRO A 858 68.44 -33.64 51.22
N PRO A 859 69.12 -32.58 50.65
CA PRO A 859 68.53 -31.33 50.09
C PRO A 859 69.24 -30.74 48.80
N ALA A 860 68.82 -29.57 48.26
CA ALA A 860 69.64 -28.62 47.44
C ALA A 860 68.90 -27.26 47.25
N LEU A 861 69.35 -26.13 47.84
CA LEU A 861 70.23 -25.03 47.31
C LEU A 861 69.47 -23.96 46.46
N ARG A 862 69.58 -22.62 46.63
CA ARG A 862 70.44 -21.74 47.45
C ARG A 862 69.99 -20.25 47.33
N GLY A 863 70.13 -19.49 48.43
CA GLY A 863 70.40 -18.03 48.48
C GLY A 863 69.20 -17.09 48.67
N ARG A 864 69.26 -15.98 49.41
CA ARG A 864 70.30 -15.34 50.24
C ARG A 864 69.61 -14.16 50.96
N SER A 865 70.00 -13.90 52.22
CA SER A 865 70.03 -12.61 52.97
C SER A 865 68.73 -11.81 53.13
N GLY A 866 68.33 -11.30 54.30
CA GLY A 866 69.04 -11.06 55.54
C GLY A 866 68.50 -9.77 56.18
N ASP A 867 68.80 -9.63 57.47
CA ASP A 867 68.73 -8.42 58.30
C ASP A 867 67.50 -8.19 59.18
N THR A 868 67.79 -7.45 60.23
CA THR A 868 67.41 -7.61 61.62
C THR A 868 66.64 -6.38 62.07
N GLY A 869 65.69 -6.54 62.99
CA GLY A 869 65.32 -5.49 63.94
C GLY A 869 64.37 -4.37 63.47
N GLY A 870 63.29 -4.21 64.24
CA GLY A 870 62.76 -2.88 64.56
C GLY A 870 61.59 -2.36 63.73
N SER A 871 60.49 -2.14 64.44
CA SER A 871 59.47 -1.12 64.18
C SER A 871 58.49 -1.35 63.02
N GLY A 872 57.20 -1.20 63.34
CA GLY A 872 56.17 -0.81 62.39
C GLY A 872 55.52 -1.92 61.57
N GLY A 873 54.29 -2.26 61.96
CA GLY A 873 53.18 -2.47 61.02
C GLY A 873 53.21 -3.71 60.12
N GLY A 874 52.33 -4.66 60.44
CA GLY A 874 51.55 -5.38 59.43
C GLY A 874 52.15 -6.67 58.84
N THR A 875 51.69 -7.81 59.38
CA THR A 875 51.35 -9.09 58.72
C THR A 875 50.76 -9.96 59.85
N GLY A 876 49.71 -10.75 59.73
CA GLY A 876 49.14 -11.42 58.58
C GLY A 876 48.98 -12.89 58.96
N GLU A 877 47.80 -13.30 59.42
CA GLU A 877 47.41 -14.71 59.41
C GLU A 877 45.94 -14.87 58.99
N GLN A 878 45.81 -15.40 57.77
CA GLN A 878 44.80 -16.31 57.24
C GLN A 878 43.32 -15.90 57.33
N ARG A 879 42.71 -15.47 56.21
CA ARG A 879 42.11 -16.26 55.08
C ARG A 879 40.59 -16.00 55.16
N ARG A 880 39.88 -15.52 54.13
CA ARG A 880 40.03 -15.63 52.68
C ARG A 880 39.43 -14.38 52.00
N PHE A 881 40.23 -13.78 51.14
CA PHE A 881 39.86 -12.76 50.17
C PHE A 881 39.00 -13.37 49.04
N GLY A 882 38.13 -12.55 48.43
CA GLY A 882 37.43 -12.90 47.21
C GLY A 882 36.68 -11.71 46.65
N GLY A 883 37.41 -10.74 46.11
CA GLY A 883 36.86 -9.56 45.45
C GLY A 883 36.42 -9.81 44.01
N GLY A 884 35.75 -8.78 43.47
CA GLY A 884 35.71 -8.46 42.05
C GLY A 884 34.59 -9.10 41.24
N ASP A 885 33.59 -8.29 40.92
CA ASP A 885 33.26 -7.75 39.59
C ASP A 885 32.56 -8.51 38.44
N ALA A 886 31.31 -8.08 38.24
CA ALA A 886 30.69 -7.67 36.99
C ALA A 886 30.23 -8.68 35.90
N GLY A 887 29.20 -8.19 35.20
CA GLY A 887 28.22 -8.88 34.35
C GLY A 887 28.70 -9.42 33.00
N GLY A 888 27.84 -9.71 32.02
CA GLY A 888 26.39 -9.56 31.95
C GLY A 888 25.80 -10.13 30.64
N TYR A 889 24.46 -10.20 30.61
CA TYR A 889 23.50 -10.31 29.47
C TYR A 889 23.58 -11.55 28.55
N PRO A 890 22.48 -11.99 27.87
CA PRO A 890 21.29 -11.25 27.41
C PRO A 890 19.92 -11.89 27.77
N GLY A 891 18.80 -11.16 27.77
CA GLY A 891 17.91 -10.98 26.60
C GLY A 891 17.21 -12.28 26.21
N GLY A 892 15.97 -12.56 26.64
CA GLY A 892 14.69 -12.10 26.04
C GLY A 892 13.77 -13.33 25.95
N GLY A 893 12.45 -13.30 25.94
CA GLY A 893 11.41 -12.28 25.91
C GLY A 893 10.09 -12.98 25.51
N ARG A 894 8.94 -12.35 25.80
CA ARG A 894 7.64 -12.43 25.06
C ARG A 894 6.94 -13.81 24.94
N TYR A 895 5.61 -13.97 24.87
CA TYR A 895 4.38 -13.20 25.10
C TYR A 895 3.28 -14.28 25.30
N ASP A 896 1.99 -13.94 25.28
CA ASP A 896 0.86 -14.75 25.75
C ASP A 896 -0.28 -13.78 26.08
N ALA A 897 -0.83 -13.25 25.00
CA ALA A 897 -1.89 -12.27 24.85
C ALA A 897 -3.30 -12.74 25.24
N ARG A 898 -4.22 -11.78 25.03
CA ARG A 898 -5.67 -11.87 24.70
C ARG A 898 -6.63 -11.80 25.88
N SER A 899 -7.51 -10.79 25.86
CA SER A 899 -8.86 -10.92 25.27
C SER A 899 -9.75 -9.73 25.68
N SER A 900 -10.27 -8.98 24.68
CA SER A 900 -11.70 -8.70 24.38
C SER A 900 -12.46 -7.81 25.39
N GLY A 901 -13.24 -6.81 24.99
CA GLY A 901 -13.61 -6.33 23.66
C GLY A 901 -14.73 -5.28 23.72
N SER A 902 -14.79 -4.49 22.65
CA SER A 902 -15.96 -3.82 22.05
C SER A 902 -16.66 -2.63 22.72
N ARG A 903 -16.99 -1.68 21.82
CA ARG A 903 -17.91 -0.53 21.87
C ARG A 903 -17.42 0.72 22.60
N GLN A 904 -17.17 1.80 21.86
CA GLN A 904 -18.20 2.82 21.68
C GLN A 904 -17.90 3.78 20.52
N GLU A 905 -18.95 4.09 19.76
CA GLU A 905 -19.01 5.18 18.80
C GLU A 905 -18.93 6.55 19.49
N GLY A 906 -18.27 7.49 18.81
CA GLY A 906 -18.92 8.75 18.44
C GLY A 906 -18.78 9.95 19.37
N ARG A 907 -18.16 11.00 18.80
CA ARG A 907 -18.30 12.44 19.11
C ARG A 907 -17.70 12.87 20.46
N SER A 908 -17.09 14.02 20.63
CA SER A 908 -16.86 15.23 19.83
C SER A 908 -15.94 16.11 20.68
N ASP A 909 -14.97 16.80 20.11
CA ASP A 909 -14.54 18.15 20.50
C ASP A 909 -13.41 18.58 19.55
N ALA A 910 -13.54 19.63 18.75
CA ALA A 910 -13.82 21.01 19.09
C ALA A 910 -12.78 21.60 20.06
N GLY A 911 -11.72 22.15 19.47
CA GLY A 911 -11.31 23.51 19.81
C GLY A 911 -10.26 23.71 20.90
N ARG A 912 -9.38 24.65 20.56
CA ARG A 912 -8.77 25.68 21.41
C ARG A 912 -7.46 25.36 22.16
N TRP A 913 -6.39 25.87 21.53
CA TRP A 913 -5.45 26.87 22.07
C TRP A 913 -4.94 26.68 23.51
N ARG A 914 -3.63 26.44 23.63
CA ARG A 914 -2.67 27.42 24.16
C ARG A 914 -1.30 27.22 23.52
#